data_AF-A0A7G2CVJ4-F1
#
_entry.id   AF-A0A7G2CVJ4-F1
#
_cell.length_a   1.000
_cell.length_b   1.000
_cell.length_c   1.000
_cell.angle_alpha   90.00
_cell.angle_beta   90.00
_cell.angle_gamma   90.00
#
_symmetry.space_group_name_H-M   'P 1'
#
loop_
_entity.id
_entity.type
_entity.pdbx_description
1 polymer ?
#
loop_
_entity_poly.entity_id
_entity_poly.type
_entity_poly.pdbx_seq_one_letter_code
_entity_poly.pdbx_strand_id
1 'polypeptide(L)'
;MGVGRAARQRGNMFNDDADRARAVDGQDIASRQQAQAVRNARKHFFAGIPRLNDVVDHSRMLERNYLESEIILASAPCSWLFCMALAISFVSKVPTPVEKILRTNHLGLHHISLPAVTLAEMYDCCNDYIHSRFHRHTSYNKNCGDDEFEDDEDAAHFLTEEEMLRLEHLHCEMATFDTNVIDPDEEDFCVGMGEHPPIPSLAQFRKELVDHASDPNSLYIFNFDPYVIEENEVRLKSNMAESEEEAAAILAAMRHTKETKGCFGILLDFNVVQRTVTFGVPHMTVQQYEQTEEGGEEVHANLERYSSVFANLILEEHTVSMQTLYDSLVQIDFFSKLSRGFVRVFISEDFAPKVESIFPLFVVDGSSAGGLMTNLLDVKIAPHILGLAMLHHLTITFLLTDSARRKQSSRNLLSKVNVCDVKLRGIPLTKIIQQLSLPLSVIVTGSEKSSVATAFVWYLFFLQQLQVQSDVRLGLVLPERRGGAEDGQPNIYEEEFIDHLRIVVESKSVMLIGFNLNRALNVRISERKEPAHFAIVIGLDEERGIVRLADVNVKRFRKTWHIPLQRLYNATMGFGYMVASSDKKIIKSLNCKEFNDFALSQARFGLPPQVGVIQGRFEFPPGTYAVTVLADAVARLGYRSDVERFLNFSGFHYTYFLSKHMPLECATFVLQNYSHYALDDALTITPAHYCYHAGCLPAGEEDPYNNLVNPLHIIRTEEGFAEVINSALEDPENKILIVKYDWQIIRDVPAVWNGSYGGSYGIVVAYDKAAGLVTLSTGDAVPFYRVFACPLSLLFEAVCSWDPTDQRARGTILMEKKSQESNYINTKGFDMAHCLVHHPFKPIFSSTCSCLALATTEMMQNIQSPQLLGGAPLAVEDEDETKRYKRYNNIFSAEDFLYALPSFNVHDWEVKAQSEYSIVDMANMAFLALKLPLVAKDMLQEHPELLEDAAAFTEACRGVSGLLTITLIAYDTDKLHGLPGSSAGIVNRVATLDDEEDENDPQVFKGEGAGTVQLVEGDPARWGMLVERTIEELMAATTAIILIEEVMGDEEGEEQ
;
A
#
# COMPACT_ATOMS: atom_id res chain seq x y z
N MET A 1 64.99 52.59 35.37
CA MET A 1 63.89 53.55 35.12
C MET A 1 63.92 53.78 33.62
N GLY A 2 63.10 53.09 32.84
CA GLY A 2 61.66 53.27 32.81
C GLY A 2 61.34 54.00 31.52
N VAL A 3 60.55 53.32 30.67
CA VAL A 3 59.98 53.74 29.38
C VAL A 3 60.87 53.56 28.14
N GLY A 4 60.46 52.66 27.25
CA GLY A 4 61.01 52.53 25.89
C GLY A 4 60.37 51.40 25.08
N ARG A 5 59.42 51.76 24.20
CA ARG A 5 58.76 50.91 23.18
C ARG A 5 59.76 50.22 22.23
N ALA A 6 59.39 49.05 21.72
CA ALA A 6 59.60 48.69 20.30
C ALA A 6 58.66 47.56 19.85
N ALA A 7 58.28 47.63 18.58
CA ALA A 7 57.19 46.92 17.92
C ALA A 7 57.60 45.57 17.30
N ARG A 8 56.56 44.73 17.13
CA ARG A 8 56.33 43.67 16.14
C ARG A 8 57.45 43.34 15.14
N GLN A 9 57.68 42.03 14.97
CA GLN A 9 57.64 41.41 13.63
C GLN A 9 56.95 40.04 13.69
N ARG A 10 55.98 39.86 12.78
CA ARG A 10 55.19 38.65 12.53
C ARG A 10 56.08 37.58 11.90
N GLY A 11 55.95 36.34 12.36
CA GLY A 11 56.47 35.15 11.70
C GLY A 11 55.45 34.01 11.81
N ASN A 12 54.74 33.77 10.69
CA ASN A 12 53.93 32.61 10.31
C ASN A 12 53.35 31.70 11.41
N MET A 13 52.10 32.01 11.79
CA MET A 13 51.19 31.12 12.52
C MET A 13 50.23 30.35 11.58
N PHE A 14 50.42 30.43 10.27
CA PHE A 14 49.51 29.86 9.25
C PHE A 14 49.90 28.46 8.74
N ASN A 15 51.09 27.95 9.10
CA ASN A 15 51.50 26.59 8.69
C ASN A 15 51.12 25.51 9.70
N ASP A 16 51.00 25.83 10.99
CA ASP A 16 50.72 24.81 12.03
C ASP A 16 49.27 24.30 12.02
N ASP A 17 48.29 25.10 11.59
CA ASP A 17 46.89 24.64 11.42
C ASP A 17 46.70 23.82 10.15
N ALA A 18 47.46 24.11 9.08
CA ALA A 18 47.49 23.28 7.88
C ALA A 18 48.18 21.93 8.12
N ASP A 19 49.23 21.91 8.97
CA ASP A 19 49.92 20.67 9.36
C ASP A 19 49.14 19.86 10.40
N ARG A 20 48.33 20.50 11.27
CA ARG A 20 47.35 19.80 12.12
C ARG A 20 46.17 19.23 11.34
N ALA A 21 45.70 19.92 10.29
CA ALA A 21 44.69 19.40 9.36
C ALA A 21 45.24 18.28 8.43
N ARG A 22 46.56 18.15 8.28
CA ARG A 22 47.22 17.03 7.58
C ARG A 22 47.35 15.78 8.44
N ALA A 23 47.44 15.92 9.77
CA ALA A 23 47.71 14.80 10.68
C ALA A 23 46.44 14.02 11.12
N VAL A 24 45.24 14.60 10.99
CA VAL A 24 43.98 13.99 11.47
C VAL A 24 43.31 13.11 10.40
N ASP A 25 43.67 13.27 9.12
CA ASP A 25 42.83 12.81 8.01
C ASP A 25 43.20 11.45 7.40
N GLY A 26 44.46 11.03 7.35
CA GLY A 26 44.83 9.78 6.65
C GLY A 26 44.41 9.68 5.16
N GLN A 27 43.74 10.70 4.60
CA GLN A 27 43.29 10.79 3.22
C GLN A 27 44.31 11.55 2.38
N ASP A 28 44.61 11.01 1.20
CA ASP A 28 45.56 11.59 0.26
C ASP A 28 44.99 12.83 -0.46
N ILE A 29 45.84 13.68 -1.03
CA ILE A 29 45.44 14.93 -1.71
C ILE A 29 44.47 14.65 -2.87
N ALA A 30 44.65 13.51 -3.55
CA ALA A 30 43.78 13.05 -4.64
C ALA A 30 42.33 12.80 -4.16
N SER A 31 42.14 12.17 -2.99
CA SER A 31 40.81 11.89 -2.42
C SER A 31 40.05 13.17 -2.07
N ARG A 32 40.76 14.22 -1.61
CA ARG A 32 40.15 15.54 -1.35
C ARG A 32 39.70 16.26 -2.62
N GLN A 33 40.50 16.17 -3.69
CA GLN A 33 40.13 16.74 -5.00
C GLN A 33 38.92 16.02 -5.59
N GLN A 34 38.88 14.69 -5.47
CA GLN A 34 37.75 13.87 -5.90
C GLN A 34 36.47 14.20 -5.11
N ALA A 35 36.54 14.26 -3.77
CA ALA A 35 35.39 14.65 -2.95
C ALA A 35 34.85 16.05 -3.30
N GLN A 36 35.74 17.02 -3.59
CA GLN A 36 35.34 18.34 -4.05
C GLN A 36 34.69 18.31 -5.45
N ALA A 37 35.17 17.46 -6.36
CA ALA A 37 34.59 17.28 -7.68
C ALA A 37 33.18 16.68 -7.60
N VAL A 38 32.97 15.65 -6.76
CA VAL A 38 31.64 15.05 -6.53
C VAL A 38 30.68 16.04 -5.90
N ARG A 39 31.14 16.79 -4.89
CA ARG A 39 30.36 17.86 -4.27
C ARG A 39 29.93 18.89 -5.29
N ASN A 40 30.84 19.31 -6.17
CA ASN A 40 30.51 20.21 -7.26
C ASN A 40 29.48 19.56 -8.19
N ALA A 41 29.68 18.33 -8.67
CA ALA A 41 28.76 17.66 -9.59
C ALA A 41 27.32 17.56 -9.02
N ARG A 42 27.17 17.18 -7.75
CA ARG A 42 25.87 17.18 -7.05
C ARG A 42 25.29 18.59 -6.98
N LYS A 43 26.09 19.57 -6.57
CA LYS A 43 25.66 20.97 -6.50
C LYS A 43 25.15 21.47 -7.86
N HIS A 44 25.82 21.13 -8.96
CA HIS A 44 25.38 21.55 -10.30
C HIS A 44 24.08 20.87 -10.72
N PHE A 45 23.91 19.57 -10.43
CA PHE A 45 22.67 18.85 -10.73
C PHE A 45 21.47 19.41 -9.94
N PHE A 46 21.63 19.62 -8.64
CA PHE A 46 20.55 20.10 -7.77
C PHE A 46 20.34 21.62 -7.83
N ALA A 47 21.24 22.39 -8.45
CA ALA A 47 21.09 23.84 -8.59
C ALA A 47 19.84 24.24 -9.39
N GLY A 48 19.38 23.37 -10.30
CA GLY A 48 18.17 23.60 -11.08
C GLY A 48 16.86 23.36 -10.32
N ILE A 49 16.91 22.96 -9.05
CA ILE A 49 15.73 22.68 -8.23
C ILE A 49 15.60 23.77 -7.15
N PRO A 50 14.49 24.53 -7.09
CA PRO A 50 14.32 25.58 -6.09
C PRO A 50 14.37 25.03 -4.66
N ARG A 51 14.93 25.81 -3.73
CA ARG A 51 15.03 25.44 -2.32
C ARG A 51 13.83 26.01 -1.55
N LEU A 52 13.33 25.26 -0.57
CA LEU A 52 12.19 25.70 0.25
C LEU A 52 12.46 27.08 0.90
N ASN A 53 13.67 27.30 1.42
CA ASN A 53 14.04 28.58 2.04
C ASN A 53 14.03 29.78 1.08
N ASP A 54 14.18 29.55 -0.22
CA ASP A 54 14.19 30.63 -1.22
C ASP A 54 12.76 31.05 -1.61
N VAL A 55 11.79 30.18 -1.35
CA VAL A 55 10.37 30.33 -1.73
C VAL A 55 9.50 30.79 -0.55
N VAL A 56 9.89 30.45 0.67
CA VAL A 56 9.10 30.69 1.88
C VAL A 56 9.18 32.14 2.37
N ASP A 57 8.03 32.74 2.67
CA ASP A 57 7.99 34.01 3.41
C ASP A 57 8.30 33.76 4.91
N HIS A 58 9.51 34.14 5.32
CA HIS A 58 9.98 34.00 6.70
C HIS A 58 9.12 34.72 7.75
N SER A 59 8.33 35.73 7.36
CA SER A 59 7.42 36.42 8.28
C SER A 59 6.19 35.57 8.66
N ARG A 60 5.85 34.58 7.82
CA ARG A 60 4.67 33.69 7.98
C ARG A 60 5.04 32.27 8.40
N MET A 61 6.33 31.94 8.53
CA MET A 61 6.79 30.60 8.95
C MET A 61 6.32 30.16 10.34
N LEU A 62 5.93 31.09 11.20
CA LEU A 62 5.39 30.79 12.53
C LEU A 62 3.89 30.45 12.50
N GLU A 63 3.21 30.64 11.36
CA GLU A 63 1.83 30.21 11.17
C GLU A 63 1.76 28.68 11.06
N ARG A 64 0.97 28.07 11.95
CA ARG A 64 0.77 26.63 11.98
C ARG A 64 0.10 26.21 10.66
N ASN A 65 0.82 25.42 9.86
CA ASN A 65 0.40 24.84 8.57
C ASN A 65 0.62 25.71 7.31
N TYR A 66 1.27 26.87 7.38
CA TYR A 66 1.53 27.72 6.19
C TYR A 66 2.16 26.94 5.02
N LEU A 67 3.15 26.09 5.32
CA LEU A 67 3.83 25.28 4.32
C LEU A 67 2.90 24.28 3.63
N GLU A 68 2.00 23.64 4.37
CA GLU A 68 1.10 22.59 3.88
C GLU A 68 -0.16 23.18 3.21
N SER A 69 -0.47 24.46 3.44
CA SER A 69 -1.63 25.14 2.86
C SER A 69 -1.31 25.97 1.61
N GLU A 70 -0.09 26.53 1.50
CA GLU A 70 0.23 27.50 0.44
C GLU A 70 1.39 27.08 -0.49
N ILE A 71 2.28 26.17 -0.07
CA ILE A 71 3.51 25.87 -0.81
C ILE A 71 3.56 24.40 -1.24
N ILE A 72 3.47 23.49 -0.27
CA ILE A 72 3.59 22.04 -0.47
C ILE A 72 2.19 21.46 -0.71
N LEU A 73 2.08 20.60 -1.71
CA LEU A 73 0.85 19.88 -2.00
C LEU A 73 0.66 18.74 -1.00
N ALA A 74 -0.10 18.98 0.07
CA ALA A 74 -0.30 18.04 1.18
C ALA A 74 -0.98 16.71 0.77
N SER A 75 -1.71 16.67 -0.34
CA SER A 75 -2.33 15.45 -0.88
C SER A 75 -1.32 14.50 -1.52
N ALA A 76 -0.11 14.97 -1.86
CA ALA A 76 0.93 14.21 -2.56
C ALA A 76 2.31 14.31 -1.87
N PRO A 77 2.47 13.83 -0.61
CA PRO A 77 3.71 13.91 0.15
C PRO A 77 4.84 12.99 -0.36
N CYS A 78 4.82 12.53 -1.62
CA CYS A 78 5.52 11.40 -2.21
C CYS A 78 7.07 11.52 -2.34
N SER A 79 7.73 12.03 -1.31
CA SER A 79 9.17 12.29 -1.25
C SER A 79 10.03 11.08 -1.61
N TRP A 80 9.58 9.87 -1.24
CA TRP A 80 10.29 8.63 -1.56
C TRP A 80 10.38 8.36 -3.08
N LEU A 81 9.29 8.61 -3.84
CA LEU A 81 9.27 8.47 -5.30
C LEU A 81 10.19 9.50 -5.95
N PHE A 82 10.16 10.75 -5.47
CA PHE A 82 11.06 11.79 -5.96
C PHE A 82 12.52 11.51 -5.63
N CYS A 83 12.84 11.02 -4.43
CA CYS A 83 14.19 10.60 -4.10
C CYS A 83 14.67 9.50 -5.07
N MET A 84 13.81 8.54 -5.40
CA MET A 84 14.13 7.49 -6.37
C MET A 84 14.38 8.04 -7.76
N ALA A 85 13.45 8.88 -8.25
CA ALA A 85 13.52 9.57 -9.54
C ALA A 85 14.81 10.39 -9.67
N LEU A 86 15.14 11.20 -8.66
CA LEU A 86 16.34 12.03 -8.61
C LEU A 86 17.61 11.17 -8.58
N ALA A 87 17.64 10.10 -7.78
CA ALA A 87 18.83 9.24 -7.70
C ALA A 87 19.10 8.49 -8.99
N ILE A 88 18.08 7.90 -9.59
CA ILE A 88 18.21 7.23 -10.89
C ILE A 88 18.62 8.24 -11.96
N SER A 89 17.99 9.41 -12.01
CA SER A 89 18.34 10.46 -12.97
C SER A 89 19.76 10.97 -12.81
N PHE A 90 20.22 11.17 -11.57
CA PHE A 90 21.58 11.64 -11.29
C PHE A 90 22.64 10.62 -11.70
N VAL A 91 22.43 9.34 -11.39
CA VAL A 91 23.43 8.27 -11.61
C VAL A 91 23.42 7.79 -13.06
N SER A 92 22.25 7.51 -13.63
CA SER A 92 22.12 7.04 -15.03
C SER A 92 22.27 8.16 -16.06
N LYS A 93 22.13 9.43 -15.62
CA LYS A 93 21.95 10.62 -16.45
C LYS A 93 20.65 10.62 -17.27
N VAL A 94 19.82 9.59 -17.26
CA VAL A 94 18.55 9.56 -18.00
C VAL A 94 17.45 10.27 -17.20
N PRO A 95 16.76 11.29 -17.74
CA PRO A 95 15.65 11.95 -17.04
C PRO A 95 14.55 10.93 -16.70
N THR A 96 14.32 10.73 -15.40
CA THR A 96 13.40 9.72 -14.88
C THR A 96 12.31 10.39 -14.04
N PRO A 97 11.12 10.67 -14.61
CA PRO A 97 9.97 11.20 -13.87
C PRO A 97 9.37 10.13 -12.94
N VAL A 98 8.61 10.60 -11.94
CA VAL A 98 7.88 9.74 -10.99
C VAL A 98 6.84 8.87 -11.71
N GLU A 99 6.24 9.39 -12.76
CA GLU A 99 5.23 8.71 -13.57
C GLU A 99 5.80 7.51 -14.31
N LYS A 100 7.06 7.62 -14.79
CA LYS A 100 7.76 6.50 -15.44
C LYS A 100 8.05 5.39 -14.44
N ILE A 101 8.40 5.75 -13.21
CA ILE A 101 8.58 4.82 -12.09
C ILE A 101 7.27 4.09 -11.77
N LEU A 102 6.17 4.84 -11.63
CA LEU A 102 4.84 4.32 -11.31
C LEU A 102 4.36 3.32 -12.38
N ARG A 103 4.46 3.71 -13.65
CA ARG A 103 4.09 2.89 -14.82
C ARG A 103 4.94 1.61 -14.90
N THR A 104 6.26 1.72 -14.84
CA THR A 104 7.19 0.57 -14.99
C THR A 104 7.00 -0.49 -13.90
N ASN A 105 6.65 -0.06 -12.68
CA ASN A 105 6.48 -0.95 -11.53
C ASN A 105 5.01 -1.32 -11.27
N HIS A 106 4.06 -0.83 -12.09
CA HIS A 106 2.61 -0.99 -11.87
C HIS A 106 2.17 -0.63 -10.44
N LEU A 107 2.64 0.51 -9.92
CA LEU A 107 2.39 0.92 -8.53
C LEU A 107 1.02 1.57 -8.38
N GLY A 108 0.23 1.15 -7.39
CA GLY A 108 -1.04 1.81 -7.09
C GLY A 108 -0.85 3.27 -6.67
N LEU A 109 -1.70 4.17 -7.17
CA LEU A 109 -1.50 5.62 -7.00
C LEU A 109 -1.64 6.12 -5.56
N HIS A 110 -2.22 5.30 -4.68
CA HIS A 110 -2.18 5.50 -3.24
C HIS A 110 -0.74 5.60 -2.66
N HIS A 111 0.28 5.25 -3.44
CA HIS A 111 1.70 5.47 -3.13
C HIS A 111 2.13 6.95 -3.21
N ILE A 112 1.34 7.78 -3.89
CA ILE A 112 1.51 9.23 -3.97
C ILE A 112 1.01 9.88 -2.68
N SER A 113 -0.21 9.51 -2.25
CA SER A 113 -0.90 10.12 -1.10
C SER A 113 -0.47 9.55 0.25
N LEU A 114 0.20 8.40 0.28
CA LEU A 114 0.66 7.80 1.53
C LEU A 114 2.14 8.09 1.82
N PRO A 115 2.45 8.77 2.94
CA PRO A 115 3.83 9.07 3.33
C PRO A 115 4.59 7.86 3.88
N ALA A 116 3.98 6.67 3.92
CA ALA A 116 4.46 5.53 4.69
C ALA A 116 4.85 4.35 3.79
N VAL A 117 6.03 4.45 3.19
CA VAL A 117 6.67 3.36 2.44
C VAL A 117 7.84 2.82 3.24
N THR A 118 7.97 1.50 3.32
CA THR A 118 9.08 0.87 4.02
C THR A 118 10.38 1.03 3.23
N LEU A 119 11.53 0.96 3.90
CA LEU A 119 12.83 0.97 3.23
C LEU A 119 12.95 -0.16 2.19
N ALA A 120 12.38 -1.33 2.50
CA ALA A 120 12.42 -2.49 1.62
C ALA A 120 11.54 -2.33 0.38
N GLU A 121 10.33 -1.77 0.52
CA GLU A 121 9.49 -1.43 -0.64
C GLU A 121 10.20 -0.44 -1.57
N MET A 122 10.83 0.61 -1.03
CA MET A 122 11.63 1.56 -1.81
C MET A 122 12.78 0.86 -2.56
N TYR A 123 13.52 -0.03 -1.88
CA TYR A 123 14.59 -0.82 -2.51
C TYR A 123 14.06 -1.71 -3.63
N ASP A 124 12.99 -2.48 -3.38
CA ASP A 124 12.44 -3.41 -4.37
C ASP A 124 11.91 -2.66 -5.60
N CYS A 125 11.19 -1.54 -5.42
CA CYS A 125 10.73 -0.69 -6.52
C CYS A 125 11.89 -0.07 -7.32
N CYS A 126 12.96 0.38 -6.64
CA CYS A 126 14.14 0.92 -7.31
C CYS A 126 14.86 -0.17 -8.11
N ASN A 127 15.02 -1.34 -7.50
CA ASN A 127 15.67 -2.49 -8.11
C ASN A 127 14.89 -2.98 -9.33
N ASP A 128 13.57 -3.14 -9.21
CA ASP A 128 12.72 -3.62 -10.30
C ASP A 128 12.68 -2.61 -11.46
N TYR A 129 12.62 -1.30 -11.17
CA TYR A 129 12.76 -0.27 -12.21
C TYR A 129 14.08 -0.43 -12.97
N ILE A 130 15.20 -0.50 -12.25
CA ILE A 130 16.54 -0.61 -12.86
C ILE A 130 16.63 -1.88 -13.71
N HIS A 131 16.13 -3.01 -13.20
CA HIS A 131 16.15 -4.28 -13.94
C HIS A 131 15.29 -4.22 -15.21
N SER A 132 14.07 -3.73 -15.09
CA SER A 132 13.13 -3.66 -16.21
C SER A 132 13.56 -2.68 -17.30
N ARG A 133 14.28 -1.60 -16.94
CA ARG A 133 14.69 -0.56 -17.90
C ARG A 133 16.12 -0.72 -18.41
N PHE A 134 17.07 -1.15 -17.58
CA PHE A 134 18.49 -1.10 -17.91
C PHE A 134 19.19 -2.46 -18.01
N HIS A 135 18.63 -3.54 -17.43
CA HIS A 135 19.22 -4.89 -17.48
C HIS A 135 18.53 -5.83 -18.50
N ARG A 136 17.96 -5.27 -19.58
CA ARG A 136 17.19 -6.04 -20.57
C ARG A 136 18.09 -7.03 -21.33
N HIS A 137 17.95 -8.34 -21.07
CA HIS A 137 18.58 -9.41 -21.87
C HIS A 137 17.56 -10.14 -22.76
N THR A 138 17.99 -10.53 -23.97
CA THR A 138 17.17 -11.22 -25.00
C THR A 138 16.58 -12.57 -24.57
N SER A 139 17.05 -13.16 -23.46
CA SER A 139 16.50 -14.39 -22.86
C SER A 139 15.26 -14.17 -21.99
N TYR A 140 15.10 -13.00 -21.36
CA TYR A 140 13.97 -12.68 -20.47
C TYR A 140 12.79 -12.01 -21.21
N ASN A 141 13.06 -11.31 -22.31
CA ASN A 141 12.09 -10.38 -22.93
C ASN A 141 11.42 -10.90 -24.21
N LYS A 142 11.47 -12.21 -24.48
CA LYS A 142 10.84 -12.79 -25.70
C LYS A 142 9.32 -12.60 -25.81
N ASN A 143 8.67 -12.16 -24.72
CA ASN A 143 7.21 -12.03 -24.62
C ASN A 143 6.73 -10.59 -24.35
N CYS A 144 7.61 -9.58 -24.34
CA CYS A 144 7.23 -8.17 -24.22
C CYS A 144 6.69 -7.66 -25.56
N GLY A 145 5.60 -6.88 -25.54
CA GLY A 145 5.01 -6.29 -26.75
C GLY A 145 5.80 -5.08 -27.24
N ASP A 146 5.79 -4.79 -28.55
CA ASP A 146 6.53 -3.69 -29.21
C ASP A 146 6.28 -2.30 -28.56
N ASP A 147 5.14 -2.12 -27.90
CA ASP A 147 4.73 -0.91 -27.20
C ASP A 147 5.55 -0.64 -25.90
N GLU A 148 6.21 -1.65 -25.31
CA GLU A 148 7.10 -1.52 -24.12
C GLU A 148 8.56 -1.12 -24.48
N PHE A 149 8.81 -0.86 -25.76
CA PHE A 149 10.13 -0.54 -26.32
C PHE A 149 10.31 0.94 -26.71
N GLU A 150 9.25 1.77 -26.69
CA GLU A 150 9.36 3.22 -26.97
C GLU A 150 10.33 3.92 -26.00
N ASP A 151 10.35 3.50 -24.73
CA ASP A 151 11.16 4.12 -23.68
C ASP A 151 12.67 3.88 -23.81
N ASP A 152 13.12 2.87 -24.57
CA ASP A 152 14.56 2.59 -24.81
C ASP A 152 15.17 3.57 -25.81
N GLU A 153 14.33 4.17 -26.68
CA GLU A 153 14.76 5.25 -27.56
C GLU A 153 15.10 6.52 -26.75
N ASP A 154 14.36 6.83 -25.67
CA ASP A 154 14.61 8.01 -24.83
C ASP A 154 16.05 8.06 -24.29
N ALA A 155 16.57 6.96 -23.77
CA ALA A 155 17.92 6.93 -23.20
C ALA A 155 18.99 7.21 -24.27
N ALA A 156 18.79 6.71 -25.48
CA ALA A 156 19.68 6.94 -26.62
C ALA A 156 19.69 8.40 -27.10
N HIS A 157 18.65 9.20 -26.81
CA HIS A 157 18.64 10.64 -27.09
C HIS A 157 19.59 11.42 -26.17
N PHE A 158 19.86 10.93 -24.97
CA PHE A 158 20.61 11.67 -23.94
C PHE A 158 22.01 11.15 -23.67
N LEU A 159 22.36 9.96 -24.16
CA LEU A 159 23.59 9.25 -23.86
C LEU A 159 24.37 8.89 -25.12
N THR A 160 25.69 8.87 -24.99
CA THR A 160 26.57 8.27 -26.00
C THR A 160 26.49 6.74 -25.96
N GLU A 161 26.94 6.06 -27.03
CA GLU A 161 26.99 4.58 -27.05
C GLU A 161 27.79 3.98 -25.87
N GLU A 162 28.88 4.64 -25.47
CA GLU A 162 29.70 4.21 -24.33
C GLU A 162 28.95 4.37 -23.01
N GLU A 163 28.22 5.48 -22.82
CA GLU A 163 27.40 5.69 -21.62
C GLU A 163 26.21 4.74 -21.56
N MET A 164 25.62 4.38 -22.69
CA MET A 164 24.56 3.37 -22.75
C MET A 164 25.05 2.00 -22.29
N LEU A 165 26.25 1.58 -22.70
CA LEU A 165 26.84 0.30 -22.25
C LEU A 165 27.05 0.26 -20.73
N ARG A 166 27.27 1.42 -20.10
CA ARG A 166 27.43 1.49 -18.63
C ARG A 166 26.13 1.30 -17.87
N LEU A 167 24.96 1.44 -18.51
CA LEU A 167 23.66 1.25 -17.87
C LEU A 167 23.43 -0.21 -17.44
N GLU A 168 24.06 -1.18 -18.11
CA GLU A 168 24.02 -2.60 -17.71
C GLU A 168 24.67 -2.86 -16.34
N HIS A 169 25.46 -1.89 -15.85
CA HIS A 169 26.16 -1.92 -14.56
C HIS A 169 25.51 -1.01 -13.53
N LEU A 170 24.30 -0.48 -13.80
CA LEU A 170 23.54 0.32 -12.84
C LEU A 170 22.89 -0.60 -11.81
N HIS A 171 23.16 -0.37 -10.54
CA HIS A 171 22.68 -1.20 -9.45
C HIS A 171 22.11 -0.36 -8.32
N CYS A 172 21.36 -1.02 -7.45
CA CYS A 172 21.02 -0.46 -6.16
C CYS A 172 21.21 -1.49 -5.05
N GLU A 173 21.44 -0.99 -3.85
CA GLU A 173 21.57 -1.79 -2.64
C GLU A 173 20.88 -1.08 -1.47
N MET A 174 20.60 -1.83 -0.41
CA MET A 174 19.94 -1.34 0.79
C MET A 174 20.72 -1.78 2.03
N ALA A 175 20.84 -0.88 3.01
CA ALA A 175 21.40 -1.18 4.32
C ALA A 175 20.47 -0.67 5.44
N THR A 176 20.30 -1.48 6.49
CA THR A 176 19.65 -1.07 7.75
C THR A 176 20.69 -0.69 8.79
N PHE A 177 20.29 0.02 9.84
CA PHE A 177 21.17 0.48 10.94
C PHE A 177 21.01 -0.37 12.20
N ASP A 178 20.71 -1.67 12.01
CA ASP A 178 20.54 -2.61 13.11
C ASP A 178 21.91 -2.87 13.77
N THR A 179 22.00 -2.63 15.07
CA THR A 179 23.28 -2.54 15.78
C THR A 179 23.81 -3.85 16.36
N ASN A 180 22.99 -4.90 16.38
CA ASN A 180 23.29 -6.16 17.07
C ASN A 180 23.65 -7.30 16.09
N VAL A 181 24.85 -7.25 15.52
CA VAL A 181 25.41 -8.35 14.72
C VAL A 181 25.73 -9.55 15.61
N ILE A 182 25.38 -10.76 15.17
CA ILE A 182 25.50 -11.98 16.00
C ILE A 182 26.89 -12.62 15.86
N ASP A 183 27.37 -12.72 14.62
CA ASP A 183 28.69 -13.25 14.29
C ASP A 183 29.51 -12.18 13.54
N PRO A 184 30.52 -11.55 14.17
CA PRO A 184 31.26 -10.44 13.60
C PRO A 184 32.42 -10.86 12.69
N ASP A 185 32.58 -12.15 12.35
CA ASP A 185 33.68 -12.60 11.48
C ASP A 185 33.60 -11.93 10.08
N GLU A 186 34.66 -11.19 9.71
CA GLU A 186 34.72 -10.32 8.52
C GLU A 186 34.59 -11.09 7.19
N GLU A 187 34.94 -12.38 7.17
CA GLU A 187 34.87 -13.25 5.97
C GLU A 187 33.44 -13.71 5.64
N ASP A 188 32.49 -13.54 6.57
CA ASP A 188 31.11 -14.02 6.44
C ASP A 188 30.12 -12.87 6.12
N PHE A 189 30.59 -11.62 6.04
CA PHE A 189 29.75 -10.52 5.54
C PHE A 189 29.48 -10.69 4.05
N CYS A 190 28.27 -10.32 3.62
CA CYS A 190 27.67 -10.53 2.29
C CYS A 190 28.40 -9.86 1.10
N VAL A 191 29.73 -9.90 1.04
CA VAL A 191 30.52 -9.31 -0.04
C VAL A 191 30.22 -10.07 -1.33
N GLY A 192 29.70 -9.35 -2.33
CA GLY A 192 29.40 -9.92 -3.64
C GLY A 192 28.01 -10.58 -3.76
N MET A 193 27.06 -10.32 -2.86
CA MET A 193 25.70 -10.86 -2.97
C MET A 193 24.70 -9.88 -3.58
N GLY A 194 25.17 -8.68 -3.91
CA GLY A 194 24.36 -7.53 -4.28
C GLY A 194 23.56 -6.91 -3.11
N GLU A 195 23.95 -7.24 -1.89
CA GLU A 195 23.29 -6.82 -0.66
C GLU A 195 24.30 -6.14 0.25
N HIS A 196 23.99 -4.91 0.69
CA HIS A 196 24.87 -4.18 1.61
C HIS A 196 24.68 -4.71 3.03
N PRO A 197 25.76 -4.99 3.79
CA PRO A 197 25.63 -5.39 5.18
C PRO A 197 25.02 -4.27 6.04
N PRO A 198 24.33 -4.60 7.14
CA PRO A 198 23.85 -3.60 8.09
C PRO A 198 24.97 -2.73 8.66
N ILE A 199 24.63 -1.50 9.06
CA ILE A 199 25.54 -0.50 9.62
C ILE A 199 25.45 -0.49 11.15
N PRO A 200 26.29 -1.27 11.87
CA PRO A 200 26.18 -1.44 13.32
C PRO A 200 26.67 -0.27 14.16
N SER A 201 27.44 0.67 13.60
CA SER A 201 28.04 1.76 14.37
C SER A 201 28.21 3.05 13.58
N LEU A 202 28.25 4.16 14.30
CA LEU A 202 28.57 5.48 13.74
C LEU A 202 29.93 5.50 13.02
N ALA A 203 30.92 4.74 13.52
CA ALA A 203 32.24 4.67 12.91
C ALA A 203 32.20 4.01 11.54
N GLN A 204 31.41 2.94 11.39
CA GLN A 204 31.18 2.29 10.11
C GLN A 204 30.34 3.18 9.18
N PHE A 205 29.33 3.87 9.71
CA PHE A 205 28.58 4.85 8.92
C PHE A 205 29.48 5.97 8.37
N ARG A 206 30.41 6.47 9.18
CA ARG A 206 31.41 7.44 8.74
C ARG A 206 32.27 6.87 7.62
N LYS A 207 32.74 5.63 7.76
CA LYS A 207 33.54 4.96 6.73
C LYS A 207 32.74 4.85 5.43
N GLU A 208 31.49 4.41 5.51
CA GLU A 208 30.58 4.30 4.36
C GLU A 208 30.45 5.62 3.60
N LEU A 209 30.16 6.72 4.31
CA LEU A 209 30.06 8.04 3.69
C LEU A 209 31.40 8.51 3.12
N VAL A 210 32.53 8.22 3.79
CA VAL A 210 33.84 8.61 3.28
C VAL A 210 34.19 7.88 1.99
N ASP A 211 34.01 6.55 1.98
CA ASP A 211 34.44 5.66 0.90
C ASP A 211 33.55 5.84 -0.35
N HIS A 212 32.25 6.06 -0.15
CA HIS A 212 31.27 6.02 -1.25
C HIS A 212 30.52 7.34 -1.49
N ALA A 213 30.37 8.24 -0.50
CA ALA A 213 29.76 9.54 -0.80
C ALA A 213 30.67 10.42 -1.68
N SER A 214 31.96 10.08 -1.80
CA SER A 214 32.93 10.71 -2.69
C SER A 214 32.98 10.08 -4.08
N ASP A 215 32.09 9.14 -4.40
CA ASP A 215 31.93 8.56 -5.74
C ASP A 215 30.94 9.39 -6.58
N PRO A 216 31.35 9.94 -7.75
CA PRO A 216 30.44 10.68 -8.63
C PRO A 216 29.32 9.83 -9.23
N ASN A 217 29.47 8.50 -9.24
CA ASN A 217 28.50 7.56 -9.80
C ASN A 217 27.63 6.92 -8.71
N SER A 218 27.52 7.54 -7.53
CA SER A 218 26.75 7.01 -6.41
C SER A 218 25.89 8.09 -5.75
N LEU A 219 24.67 7.72 -5.36
CA LEU A 219 23.77 8.57 -4.61
C LEU A 219 22.99 7.79 -3.55
N TYR A 220 22.86 8.42 -2.37
CA TYR A 220 22.20 7.85 -1.19
C TYR A 220 20.82 8.46 -0.97
N ILE A 221 19.88 7.60 -0.64
CA ILE A 221 18.53 7.94 -0.21
C ILE A 221 18.36 7.40 1.21
N PHE A 222 18.15 8.27 2.18
CA PHE A 222 17.97 7.92 3.58
C PHE A 222 16.48 7.84 3.92
N ASN A 223 16.06 6.77 4.59
CA ASN A 223 14.82 6.72 5.36
C ASN A 223 15.15 7.10 6.80
N PHE A 224 14.66 8.23 7.29
CA PHE A 224 15.01 8.76 8.60
C PHE A 224 13.78 9.14 9.42
N ASP A 225 13.98 9.34 10.72
CA ASP A 225 12.96 9.90 11.61
C ASP A 225 12.97 11.44 11.54
N PRO A 226 11.95 12.07 10.93
CA PRO A 226 11.94 13.51 10.73
C PRO A 226 11.81 14.30 12.04
N TYR A 227 11.24 13.71 13.09
CA TYR A 227 11.15 14.36 14.40
C TYR A 227 12.53 14.53 15.03
N VAL A 228 13.43 13.55 14.89
CA VAL A 228 14.79 13.64 15.44
C VAL A 228 15.61 14.75 14.76
N ILE A 229 15.45 14.90 13.44
CA ILE A 229 16.09 15.96 12.66
C ILE A 229 15.54 17.32 13.08
N GLU A 230 14.22 17.49 13.04
CA GLU A 230 13.56 18.76 13.35
C GLU A 230 13.81 19.19 14.81
N GLU A 231 13.73 18.25 15.77
CA GLU A 231 14.03 18.54 17.18
C GLU A 231 15.46 19.09 17.35
N ASN A 232 16.44 18.56 16.62
CA ASN A 232 17.81 19.04 16.69
C ASN A 232 17.94 20.47 16.13
N GLU A 233 17.37 20.72 14.94
CA GLU A 233 17.43 22.02 14.28
C GLU A 233 16.67 23.08 15.08
N VAL A 234 15.48 22.77 15.58
CA VAL A 234 14.65 23.67 16.39
C VAL A 234 15.31 23.96 17.73
N ARG A 235 15.92 22.98 18.40
CA ARG A 235 16.70 23.22 19.64
C ARG A 235 17.89 24.14 19.39
N LEU A 236 18.60 23.98 18.28
CA LEU A 236 19.70 24.87 17.91
C LEU A 236 19.19 26.30 17.67
N LYS A 237 18.09 26.48 16.93
CA LYS A 237 17.45 27.78 16.71
C LYS A 237 16.96 28.42 18.02
N SER A 238 16.29 27.65 18.88
CA SER A 238 15.80 28.10 20.19
C SER A 238 16.94 28.55 21.11
N ASN A 239 18.08 27.86 21.11
CA ASN A 239 19.28 28.27 21.87
C ASN A 239 19.92 29.57 21.34
N MET A 240 19.60 29.97 20.11
CA MET A 240 20.07 31.22 19.49
C MET A 240 19.04 32.37 19.59
N ALA A 241 17.84 32.11 20.13
CA ALA A 241 16.78 33.11 20.27
C ALA A 241 17.18 34.22 21.26
N GLU A 242 16.73 35.45 21.00
CA GLU A 242 17.08 36.61 21.83
C GLU A 242 16.17 36.72 23.08
N SER A 243 15.01 36.04 23.08
CA SER A 243 14.04 36.06 24.18
C SER A 243 13.44 34.68 24.49
N GLU A 244 12.93 34.50 25.72
CA GLU A 244 12.22 33.27 26.13
C GLU A 244 10.91 33.06 25.35
N GLU A 245 10.22 34.14 24.98
CA GLU A 245 8.99 34.08 24.18
C GLU A 245 9.26 33.59 22.76
N GLU A 246 10.34 34.08 22.12
CA GLU A 246 10.80 33.61 20.82
C GLU A 246 11.28 32.15 20.87
N ALA A 247 12.04 31.78 21.90
CA ALA A 247 12.48 30.41 22.12
C ALA A 247 11.30 29.43 22.27
N ALA A 248 10.25 29.84 22.98
CA ALA A 248 9.02 29.07 23.16
C ALA A 248 8.20 28.98 21.86
N ALA A 249 8.10 30.07 21.10
CA ALA A 249 7.43 30.08 19.80
C ALA A 249 8.12 29.15 18.79
N ILE A 250 9.45 29.15 18.74
CA ILE A 250 10.25 28.24 17.90
C ILE A 250 9.97 26.78 18.25
N LEU A 251 9.92 26.43 19.54
CA LEU A 251 9.62 25.06 19.97
C LEU A 251 8.17 24.66 19.69
N ALA A 252 7.23 25.60 19.77
CA ALA A 252 5.81 25.36 19.47
C ALA A 252 5.54 25.17 17.96
N ALA A 253 6.46 25.60 17.09
CA ALA A 253 6.34 25.52 15.64
C ALA A 253 6.79 24.18 15.03
N MET A 254 7.21 23.19 15.83
CA MET A 254 7.57 21.86 15.32
C MET A 254 6.39 21.22 14.58
N ARG A 255 6.64 20.73 13.36
CA ARG A 255 5.63 20.03 12.53
C ARG A 255 5.52 18.55 12.88
N HIS A 256 6.64 17.93 13.26
CA HIS A 256 6.72 16.51 13.53
C HIS A 256 6.59 16.19 15.01
N THR A 257 6.04 15.02 15.28
CA THR A 257 5.89 14.45 16.62
C THR A 257 6.67 13.14 16.70
N LYS A 258 6.84 12.60 17.91
CA LYS A 258 7.46 11.28 18.12
C LYS A 258 6.74 10.12 17.43
N GLU A 259 5.52 10.35 16.94
CA GLU A 259 4.71 9.35 16.23
C GLU A 259 4.70 9.58 14.73
N THR A 260 5.33 10.64 14.25
CA THR A 260 5.47 10.91 12.82
C THR A 260 6.19 9.75 12.16
N LYS A 261 5.65 9.33 11.01
CA LYS A 261 6.21 8.22 10.24
C LYS A 261 7.55 8.63 9.61
N GLY A 262 8.29 7.64 9.12
CA GLY A 262 9.56 7.90 8.42
C GLY A 262 9.40 8.83 7.23
N CYS A 263 10.46 9.57 6.93
CA CYS A 263 10.57 10.39 5.73
C CYS A 263 11.80 9.95 4.92
N PHE A 264 11.81 10.27 3.62
CA PHE A 264 12.92 10.00 2.74
C PHE A 264 13.62 11.30 2.32
N GLY A 265 14.96 11.26 2.27
CA GLY A 265 15.78 12.39 1.85
C GLY A 265 17.03 11.93 1.09
N ILE A 266 17.55 12.79 0.23
CA ILE A 266 18.67 12.49 -0.67
C ILE A 266 19.95 13.18 -0.21
N LEU A 267 21.08 12.46 -0.25
CA LEU A 267 22.36 13.03 0.16
C LEU A 267 22.84 14.09 -0.84
N LEU A 268 22.95 15.35 -0.39
CA LEU A 268 23.45 16.46 -1.20
C LEU A 268 24.95 16.66 -0.99
N ASP A 269 25.39 16.65 0.27
CA ASP A 269 26.79 16.91 0.64
C ASP A 269 27.17 16.23 1.96
N PHE A 270 28.45 15.86 2.07
CA PHE A 270 29.04 15.37 3.30
C PHE A 270 30.38 16.04 3.55
N ASN A 271 30.42 16.89 4.60
CA ASN A 271 31.65 17.55 5.00
C ASN A 271 32.41 16.69 6.01
N VAL A 272 33.45 16.01 5.55
CA VAL A 272 34.29 15.12 6.37
C VAL A 272 34.92 15.85 7.56
N VAL A 273 35.30 17.12 7.38
CA VAL A 273 36.01 17.92 8.41
C VAL A 273 35.05 18.36 9.51
N GLN A 274 33.89 18.90 9.12
CA GLN A 274 32.88 19.38 10.08
C GLN A 274 32.00 18.25 10.61
N ARG A 275 32.06 17.06 9.99
CA ARG A 275 31.17 15.91 10.24
C ARG A 275 29.70 16.31 10.13
N THR A 276 29.39 17.16 9.16
CA THR A 276 28.03 17.61 8.86
C THR A 276 27.56 16.95 7.58
N VAL A 277 26.30 16.54 7.58
CA VAL A 277 25.62 15.96 6.42
C VAL A 277 24.55 16.95 6.00
N THR A 278 24.49 17.23 4.71
CA THR A 278 23.41 18.00 4.10
C THR A 278 22.62 17.07 3.20
N PHE A 279 21.31 16.97 3.45
CA PHE A 279 20.39 16.17 2.65
C PHE A 279 19.15 16.98 2.31
N GLY A 280 18.52 16.66 1.19
CA GLY A 280 17.31 17.32 0.70
C GLY A 280 16.10 16.42 0.80
N VAL A 281 14.99 16.94 1.32
CA VAL A 281 13.68 16.29 1.27
C VAL A 281 12.90 16.92 0.11
N PRO A 282 12.61 16.18 -0.96
CA PRO A 282 11.82 16.68 -2.08
C PRO A 282 10.34 16.75 -1.73
N HIS A 283 9.70 17.87 -2.07
CA HIS A 283 8.27 18.10 -1.92
C HIS A 283 7.65 18.55 -3.24
N MET A 284 6.45 18.04 -3.56
CA MET A 284 5.64 18.54 -4.66
C MET A 284 5.00 19.88 -4.27
N THR A 285 4.98 20.85 -5.19
CA THR A 285 4.43 22.18 -4.91
C THR A 285 3.06 22.41 -5.52
N VAL A 286 2.29 23.35 -4.93
CA VAL A 286 0.98 23.78 -5.45
C VAL A 286 1.11 24.62 -6.73
N GLN A 287 2.22 25.34 -6.87
CA GLN A 287 2.53 26.19 -8.02
C GLN A 287 3.93 25.88 -8.55
N GLN A 288 4.16 26.25 -9.81
CA GLN A 288 5.49 26.21 -10.40
C GLN A 288 6.34 27.38 -9.90
N TYR A 289 7.56 27.09 -9.47
CA TYR A 289 8.55 28.09 -9.09
C TYR A 289 9.60 28.22 -10.18
N GLU A 290 9.86 29.45 -10.63
CA GLU A 290 10.82 29.72 -11.69
C GLU A 290 12.22 29.26 -11.29
N GLN A 291 12.91 28.63 -12.24
CA GLN A 291 14.29 28.20 -12.07
C GLN A 291 15.21 29.42 -12.20
N THR A 292 16.00 29.71 -11.17
CA THR A 292 16.97 30.80 -11.23
C THR A 292 18.13 30.45 -12.17
N GLU A 293 18.31 31.22 -13.25
CA GLU A 293 19.38 31.10 -14.26
C GLU A 293 20.82 31.41 -13.74
N GLU A 294 21.06 31.35 -12.43
CA GLU A 294 22.39 31.68 -11.89
C GLU A 294 23.34 30.46 -11.98
N GLY A 295 23.98 30.29 -13.15
CA GLY A 295 24.93 29.19 -13.36
C GLY A 295 25.80 29.33 -14.63
N GLY A 296 26.85 28.51 -14.72
CA GLY A 296 27.66 28.39 -15.95
C GLY A 296 27.00 27.50 -17.01
N GLU A 297 27.64 27.31 -18.18
CA GLU A 297 27.11 26.51 -19.31
C GLU A 297 26.65 25.09 -18.91
N GLU A 298 27.34 24.44 -17.98
CA GLU A 298 27.01 23.09 -17.50
C GLU A 298 25.73 23.06 -16.63
N VAL A 299 25.42 24.14 -15.91
CA VAL A 299 24.15 24.27 -15.18
C VAL A 299 23.01 24.44 -16.17
N HIS A 300 23.19 25.28 -17.19
CA HIS A 300 22.19 25.49 -18.24
C HIS A 300 21.86 24.20 -19.01
N ALA A 301 22.88 23.41 -19.39
CA ALA A 301 22.66 22.14 -20.07
C ALA A 301 21.89 21.12 -19.20
N ASN A 302 22.17 21.07 -17.89
CA ASN A 302 21.40 20.24 -16.96
C ASN A 302 19.98 20.77 -16.74
N LEU A 303 19.82 22.10 -16.70
CA LEU A 303 18.51 22.75 -16.61
C LEU A 303 17.66 22.35 -17.83
N GLU A 304 18.19 22.48 -19.05
CA GLU A 304 17.49 22.05 -20.27
C GLU A 304 17.13 20.56 -20.23
N ARG A 305 18.04 19.71 -19.71
CA ARG A 305 17.85 18.25 -19.65
C ARG A 305 16.80 17.79 -18.64
N TYR A 306 16.70 18.43 -17.48
CA TYR A 306 15.86 17.94 -16.36
C TYR A 306 14.72 18.89 -15.95
N SER A 307 14.65 20.10 -16.51
CA SER A 307 13.67 21.12 -16.12
C SER A 307 12.23 20.65 -16.25
N SER A 308 11.89 19.96 -17.34
CA SER A 308 10.54 19.43 -17.58
C SER A 308 10.14 18.33 -16.60
N VAL A 309 11.11 17.58 -16.06
CA VAL A 309 10.89 16.42 -15.19
C VAL A 309 10.69 16.83 -13.73
N PHE A 310 11.38 17.88 -13.29
CA PHE A 310 11.36 18.34 -11.89
C PHE A 310 10.80 19.77 -11.72
N ALA A 311 9.97 20.24 -12.66
CA ALA A 311 9.41 21.59 -12.66
C ALA A 311 8.58 21.94 -11.41
N ASN A 312 7.87 20.95 -10.85
CA ASN A 312 6.94 21.12 -9.73
C ASN A 312 7.52 20.62 -8.40
N LEU A 313 8.84 20.70 -8.27
CA LEU A 313 9.59 20.12 -7.15
C LEU A 313 10.38 21.21 -6.41
N ILE A 314 10.32 21.17 -5.09
CA ILE A 314 11.23 21.94 -4.23
C ILE A 314 12.01 21.02 -3.31
N LEU A 315 13.21 21.46 -2.92
CA LEU A 315 14.04 20.75 -1.94
C LEU A 315 14.05 21.49 -0.60
N GLU A 316 13.58 20.82 0.44
CA GLU A 316 13.82 21.22 1.83
C GLU A 316 15.20 20.70 2.27
N GLU A 317 16.17 21.59 2.41
CA GLU A 317 17.53 21.22 2.82
C GLU A 317 17.68 21.20 4.34
N HIS A 318 18.14 20.07 4.87
CA HIS A 318 18.56 19.93 6.26
C HIS A 318 20.07 19.80 6.34
N THR A 319 20.69 20.54 7.26
CA THR A 319 22.14 20.44 7.52
C THR A 319 22.36 20.13 8.99
N VAL A 320 22.70 18.89 9.27
CA VAL A 320 22.81 18.35 10.63
C VAL A 320 24.16 17.69 10.86
N SER A 321 24.48 17.42 12.13
CA SER A 321 25.64 16.60 12.45
C SER A 321 25.42 15.16 11.99
N MET A 322 26.51 14.46 11.61
CA MET A 322 26.47 13.03 11.27
C MET A 322 25.89 12.17 12.41
N GLN A 323 26.09 12.59 13.66
CA GLN A 323 25.48 11.94 14.84
C GLN A 323 23.97 12.06 14.80
N THR A 324 23.43 13.26 14.55
CA THR A 324 21.98 13.51 14.48
C THR A 324 21.34 12.64 13.39
N LEU A 325 21.96 12.58 12.20
CA LEU A 325 21.47 11.71 11.14
C LEU A 325 21.52 10.24 11.56
N TYR A 326 22.63 9.76 12.12
CA TYR A 326 22.74 8.39 12.62
C TYR A 326 21.65 8.05 13.66
N ASP A 327 21.41 8.94 14.63
CA ASP A 327 20.39 8.76 15.67
C ASP A 327 18.96 8.68 15.09
N SER A 328 18.72 9.39 13.98
CA SER A 328 17.44 9.33 13.25
C SER A 328 17.28 8.04 12.43
N LEU A 329 18.39 7.40 12.00
CA LEU A 329 18.39 6.17 11.20
C LEU A 329 18.29 4.91 12.08
N VAL A 330 18.86 4.93 13.28
CA VAL A 330 18.85 3.78 14.23
C VAL A 330 17.47 3.56 14.86
N GLN A 331 16.55 4.53 14.76
CA GLN A 331 15.18 4.37 15.29
C GLN A 331 14.48 3.16 14.67
N ILE A 332 13.83 2.36 15.51
CA ILE A 332 13.05 1.20 15.05
C ILE A 332 11.69 1.69 14.58
N ASP A 333 11.40 1.46 13.30
CA ASP A 333 10.10 1.77 12.72
C ASP A 333 9.00 0.94 13.40
N PHE A 334 7.91 1.60 13.80
CA PHE A 334 6.84 0.94 14.55
C PHE A 334 6.10 -0.12 13.70
N PHE A 335 6.01 0.07 12.38
CA PHE A 335 5.27 -0.80 11.48
C PHE A 335 6.12 -2.02 11.05
N SER A 336 7.32 -1.81 10.52
CA SER A 336 8.20 -2.89 10.07
C SER A 336 8.97 -3.58 11.21
N LYS A 337 9.10 -2.92 12.37
CA LYS A 337 9.95 -3.38 13.49
C LYS A 337 11.41 -3.61 13.08
N LEU A 338 11.90 -2.83 12.11
CA LEU A 338 13.31 -2.76 11.70
C LEU A 338 13.84 -1.37 11.98
N SER A 339 15.15 -1.23 12.19
CA SER A 339 15.75 0.10 12.06
C SER A 339 15.54 0.65 10.66
N ARG A 340 15.68 1.97 10.54
CA ARG A 340 15.69 2.62 9.22
C ARG A 340 17.06 2.44 8.57
N GLY A 341 17.32 3.17 7.49
CA GLY A 341 18.59 3.08 6.79
C GLY A 341 18.60 3.78 5.45
N PHE A 342 19.34 3.23 4.49
CA PHE A 342 19.49 3.85 3.18
C PHE A 342 19.29 2.87 2.02
N VAL A 343 18.92 3.43 0.88
CA VAL A 343 19.09 2.83 -0.44
C VAL A 343 20.17 3.62 -1.19
N ARG A 344 21.13 2.93 -1.79
CA ARG A 344 22.18 3.54 -2.62
C ARG A 344 21.99 3.11 -4.06
N VAL A 345 21.93 4.07 -4.97
CA VAL A 345 21.93 3.85 -6.43
C VAL A 345 23.33 4.14 -6.94
N PHE A 346 23.93 3.24 -7.72
CA PHE A 346 25.31 3.39 -8.17
C PHE A 346 25.63 2.58 -9.43
N ILE A 347 26.73 2.92 -10.12
CA ILE A 347 27.26 2.12 -11.25
C ILE A 347 28.49 1.32 -10.79
N SER A 348 28.52 0.01 -11.04
CA SER A 348 29.65 -0.86 -10.68
C SER A 348 29.79 -2.06 -11.60
N GLU A 349 30.92 -2.19 -12.28
CA GLU A 349 31.26 -3.36 -13.11
C GLU A 349 31.57 -4.62 -12.27
N ASP A 350 32.06 -4.44 -11.03
CA ASP A 350 32.44 -5.53 -10.13
C ASP A 350 31.26 -6.14 -9.35
N PHE A 351 30.02 -5.80 -9.71
CA PHE A 351 28.83 -6.29 -9.02
C PHE A 351 28.55 -7.74 -9.41
N ALA A 352 28.51 -8.63 -8.43
CA ALA A 352 28.37 -10.05 -8.74
C ALA A 352 26.97 -10.35 -9.32
N PRO A 353 26.87 -11.28 -10.28
CA PRO A 353 25.59 -11.64 -10.89
C PRO A 353 24.65 -12.24 -9.86
N LYS A 354 23.35 -11.97 -10.02
CA LYS A 354 22.30 -12.55 -9.17
C LYS A 354 22.14 -14.03 -9.52
N VAL A 355 21.88 -14.86 -8.50
CA VAL A 355 21.55 -16.29 -8.71
C VAL A 355 20.24 -16.38 -9.50
N GLU A 356 20.23 -17.18 -10.57
CA GLU A 356 19.05 -17.34 -11.41
C GLU A 356 17.87 -17.93 -10.62
N SER A 357 16.66 -17.49 -10.96
CA SER A 357 15.43 -17.96 -10.34
C SER A 357 14.79 -19.07 -11.17
N ILE A 358 14.40 -20.18 -10.54
CA ILE A 358 13.67 -21.28 -11.20
C ILE A 358 12.23 -20.90 -11.59
N PHE A 359 11.70 -19.82 -10.98
CA PHE A 359 10.40 -19.24 -11.30
C PHE A 359 10.60 -17.79 -11.78
N PRO A 360 9.85 -17.30 -12.78
CA PRO A 360 9.87 -15.89 -13.14
C PRO A 360 9.46 -15.02 -11.94
N LEU A 361 10.22 -13.96 -11.65
CA LEU A 361 10.03 -13.15 -10.43
C LEU A 361 8.66 -12.47 -10.38
N PHE A 362 8.15 -12.01 -11.53
CA PHE A 362 6.80 -11.44 -11.67
C PHE A 362 5.68 -12.45 -11.38
N VAL A 363 5.97 -13.76 -11.40
CA VAL A 363 5.03 -14.80 -10.94
C VAL A 363 5.16 -15.00 -9.44
N VAL A 364 6.39 -15.00 -8.91
CA VAL A 364 6.67 -15.21 -7.48
C VAL A 364 6.03 -14.12 -6.62
N ASP A 365 6.07 -12.87 -7.07
CA ASP A 365 5.49 -11.74 -6.34
C ASP A 365 3.98 -11.55 -6.58
N GLY A 366 3.39 -12.34 -7.49
CA GLY A 366 1.95 -12.34 -7.79
C GLY A 366 1.53 -11.40 -8.94
N SER A 367 2.46 -10.64 -9.51
CA SER A 367 2.16 -9.64 -10.56
C SER A 367 1.54 -10.25 -11.82
N SER A 368 2.00 -11.43 -12.23
CA SER A 368 1.52 -12.16 -13.41
C SER A 368 0.02 -12.48 -13.39
N ALA A 369 -0.57 -12.51 -12.20
CA ALA A 369 -1.95 -12.89 -12.03
C ALA A 369 -2.89 -11.70 -12.19
N GLY A 370 -2.41 -10.45 -12.14
CA GLY A 370 -3.23 -9.22 -12.20
C GLY A 370 -4.06 -8.99 -10.93
N GLY A 371 -3.52 -9.29 -9.74
CA GLY A 371 -4.21 -9.03 -8.48
C GLY A 371 -3.25 -8.79 -7.31
N LEU A 372 -3.60 -9.20 -6.08
CA LEU A 372 -2.89 -8.77 -4.87
C LEU A 372 -1.45 -9.31 -4.83
N MET A 373 -0.50 -8.41 -5.08
CA MET A 373 0.94 -8.67 -5.00
C MET A 373 1.41 -8.87 -3.55
N THR A 374 2.53 -9.57 -3.40
CA THR A 374 3.16 -9.86 -2.10
C THR A 374 3.51 -8.61 -1.28
N ASN A 375 3.86 -7.49 -1.92
CA ASN A 375 4.14 -6.20 -1.27
C ASN A 375 2.88 -5.52 -0.68
N LEU A 376 1.68 -5.91 -1.14
CA LEU A 376 0.42 -5.42 -0.59
C LEU A 376 -0.04 -6.21 0.64
N LEU A 377 0.60 -7.34 0.97
CA LEU A 377 0.26 -8.15 2.16
C LEU A 377 0.74 -7.46 3.45
N ASP A 378 -0.08 -7.49 4.50
CA ASP A 378 0.20 -6.75 5.74
C ASP A 378 1.28 -7.46 6.57
N VAL A 379 2.24 -6.68 7.08
CA VAL A 379 3.41 -7.18 7.82
C VAL A 379 3.05 -7.94 9.11
N LYS A 380 1.84 -7.75 9.64
CA LYS A 380 1.34 -8.41 10.86
C LYS A 380 0.91 -9.85 10.63
N ILE A 381 0.67 -10.26 9.38
CA ILE A 381 0.25 -11.63 9.07
C ILE A 381 1.39 -12.59 9.36
N ALA A 382 1.07 -13.72 9.99
CA ALA A 382 2.04 -14.73 10.35
C ALA A 382 2.82 -15.23 9.11
N PRO A 383 4.16 -15.22 9.14
CA PRO A 383 4.97 -15.64 7.97
C PRO A 383 4.64 -17.04 7.45
N HIS A 384 4.24 -17.99 8.31
CA HIS A 384 3.88 -19.33 7.86
C HIS A 384 2.56 -19.37 7.07
N ILE A 385 1.63 -18.45 7.33
CA ILE A 385 0.36 -18.32 6.58
C ILE A 385 0.62 -17.67 5.23
N LEU A 386 1.42 -16.58 5.20
CA LEU A 386 1.88 -15.96 3.96
C LEU A 386 2.64 -16.97 3.08
N GLY A 387 3.53 -17.76 3.71
CA GLY A 387 4.27 -18.83 3.05
C GLY A 387 3.38 -19.91 2.46
N LEU A 388 2.29 -20.30 3.13
CA LEU A 388 1.30 -21.21 2.56
C LEU A 388 0.59 -20.62 1.33
N ALA A 389 0.26 -19.33 1.37
CA ALA A 389 -0.37 -18.64 0.24
C ALA A 389 0.55 -18.59 -0.97
N MET A 390 1.82 -18.21 -0.78
CA MET A 390 2.82 -18.21 -1.86
C MET A 390 3.12 -19.63 -2.36
N LEU A 391 3.25 -20.62 -1.46
CA LEU A 391 3.43 -22.02 -1.82
C LEU A 391 2.27 -22.51 -2.70
N HIS A 392 1.03 -22.19 -2.34
CA HIS A 392 -0.14 -22.58 -3.10
C HIS A 392 -0.23 -21.87 -4.45
N HIS A 393 0.06 -20.57 -4.50
CA HIS A 393 0.16 -19.80 -5.74
C HIS A 393 1.10 -20.46 -6.75
N LEU A 394 2.33 -20.75 -6.33
CA LEU A 394 3.32 -21.42 -7.18
C LEU A 394 2.91 -22.86 -7.52
N THR A 395 2.24 -23.57 -6.61
CA THR A 395 1.70 -24.91 -6.88
C THR A 395 0.64 -24.87 -7.98
N ILE A 396 -0.28 -23.90 -7.95
CA ILE A 396 -1.31 -23.73 -9.00
C ILE A 396 -0.65 -23.44 -10.35
N THR A 397 0.34 -22.55 -10.36
CA THR A 397 0.96 -22.07 -11.59
C THR A 397 1.85 -23.14 -12.23
N PHE A 398 2.68 -23.84 -11.44
CA PHE A 398 3.74 -24.71 -11.97
C PHE A 398 3.49 -26.21 -11.80
N LEU A 399 2.69 -26.65 -10.81
CA LEU A 399 2.56 -28.07 -10.47
C LEU A 399 1.22 -28.70 -10.88
N LEU A 400 0.14 -27.92 -10.92
CA LEU A 400 -1.20 -28.44 -11.25
C LEU A 400 -1.44 -28.57 -12.76
N THR A 401 -2.22 -29.59 -13.13
CA THR A 401 -2.75 -29.74 -14.50
C THR A 401 -3.92 -28.76 -14.73
N ASP A 402 -4.22 -28.42 -15.99
CA ASP A 402 -5.38 -27.59 -16.33
C ASP A 402 -6.70 -28.13 -15.78
N SER A 403 -6.86 -29.46 -15.79
CA SER A 403 -8.05 -30.11 -15.25
C SER A 403 -8.17 -29.93 -13.73
N ALA A 404 -7.05 -29.95 -13.00
CA ALA A 404 -7.02 -29.72 -11.56
C ALA A 404 -7.22 -28.24 -11.23
N ARG A 405 -6.67 -27.32 -12.03
CA ARG A 405 -6.91 -25.87 -11.91
C ARG A 405 -8.40 -25.53 -12.02
N ARG A 406 -9.09 -26.04 -13.05
CA ARG A 406 -10.53 -25.79 -13.27
C ARG A 406 -11.44 -26.34 -12.15
N LYS A 407 -11.02 -27.41 -11.46
CA LYS A 407 -11.76 -27.95 -10.30
C LYS A 407 -11.73 -26.99 -9.10
N GLN A 408 -10.71 -26.14 -9.01
CA GLN A 408 -10.55 -25.20 -7.90
C GLN A 408 -11.36 -23.91 -8.08
N SER A 409 -11.68 -23.53 -9.32
CA SER A 409 -12.48 -22.34 -9.63
C SER A 409 -13.99 -22.58 -9.60
N SER A 410 -14.42 -23.85 -9.56
CA SER A 410 -15.84 -24.25 -9.65
C SER A 410 -16.45 -24.69 -8.32
N ARG A 411 -15.68 -24.70 -7.22
CA ARG A 411 -16.11 -25.28 -5.94
C ARG A 411 -15.78 -24.37 -4.76
N ASN A 412 -16.78 -23.62 -4.33
CA ASN A 412 -16.83 -23.07 -2.97
C ASN A 412 -17.43 -24.12 -2.04
N LEU A 413 -16.60 -24.64 -1.13
CA LEU A 413 -16.94 -25.80 -0.27
C LEU A 413 -17.68 -25.42 1.01
N LEU A 414 -17.71 -24.13 1.36
CA LEU A 414 -18.66 -23.64 2.35
C LEU A 414 -20.02 -23.64 1.66
N SER A 415 -20.84 -24.64 1.99
CA SER A 415 -22.11 -25.02 1.36
C SER A 415 -23.26 -23.99 1.45
N LYS A 416 -22.93 -22.69 1.49
CA LYS A 416 -23.87 -21.58 1.36
C LYS A 416 -23.60 -20.87 0.04
N VAL A 417 -24.69 -20.51 -0.63
CA VAL A 417 -24.71 -19.73 -1.88
C VAL A 417 -24.05 -18.35 -1.73
N ASN A 418 -23.75 -17.90 -0.50
CA ASN A 418 -23.36 -16.51 -0.18
C ASN A 418 -21.97 -16.38 0.46
N VAL A 419 -21.04 -17.32 0.25
CA VAL A 419 -19.63 -17.01 0.59
C VAL A 419 -19.09 -16.15 -0.53
N CYS A 420 -18.67 -14.92 -0.21
CA CYS A 420 -17.94 -14.08 -1.15
C CYS A 420 -16.67 -14.82 -1.55
N ASP A 421 -16.72 -15.49 -2.70
CA ASP A 421 -15.54 -15.93 -3.41
C ASP A 421 -14.92 -14.65 -3.92
N VAL A 422 -14.10 -14.02 -3.07
CA VAL A 422 -13.36 -12.85 -3.49
C VAL A 422 -12.41 -13.39 -4.56
N LYS A 423 -12.82 -13.30 -5.84
CA LYS A 423 -12.08 -13.74 -7.02
C LYS A 423 -10.87 -12.83 -7.26
N LEU A 424 -10.12 -12.53 -6.19
CA LEU A 424 -8.89 -11.79 -6.29
C LEU A 424 -7.86 -12.67 -6.97
N ARG A 425 -7.39 -12.16 -8.10
CA ARG A 425 -6.15 -12.58 -8.74
C ARG A 425 -4.97 -12.41 -7.77
N GLY A 426 -3.89 -13.17 -7.96
CA GLY A 426 -2.68 -13.04 -7.14
C GLY A 426 -2.56 -14.08 -6.02
N ILE A 427 -1.89 -13.71 -4.93
CA ILE A 427 -1.57 -14.63 -3.83
C ILE A 427 -2.87 -15.04 -3.10
N PRO A 428 -3.25 -16.34 -3.04
CA PRO A 428 -4.57 -16.81 -2.60
C PRO A 428 -4.71 -16.85 -1.06
N LEU A 429 -4.36 -15.77 -0.38
CA LEU A 429 -4.34 -15.69 1.08
C LEU A 429 -5.74 -15.84 1.69
N THR A 430 -6.71 -15.05 1.23
CA THR A 430 -8.10 -15.11 1.70
C THR A 430 -8.69 -16.52 1.56
N LYS A 431 -8.44 -17.18 0.42
CA LYS A 431 -8.93 -18.54 0.17
C LYS A 431 -8.37 -19.55 1.18
N ILE A 432 -7.07 -19.47 1.48
CA ILE A 432 -6.45 -20.34 2.49
C ILE A 432 -7.06 -20.10 3.86
N ILE A 433 -7.18 -18.83 4.28
CA ILE A 433 -7.72 -18.46 5.59
C ILE A 433 -9.17 -18.92 5.75
N GLN A 434 -10.02 -18.65 4.76
CA GLN A 434 -11.44 -19.04 4.76
C GLN A 434 -11.62 -20.55 4.79
N GLN A 435 -10.89 -21.28 3.94
CA GLN A 435 -11.03 -22.72 3.77
C GLN A 435 -10.50 -23.51 4.98
N LEU A 436 -9.51 -22.95 5.66
CA LEU A 436 -8.99 -23.46 6.93
C LEU A 436 -9.77 -22.93 8.15
N SER A 437 -10.65 -21.94 8.01
CA SER A 437 -11.38 -21.30 9.11
C SER A 437 -10.43 -20.80 10.22
N LEU A 438 -9.41 -20.01 9.83
CA LEU A 438 -8.43 -19.48 10.77
C LEU A 438 -8.97 -18.23 11.48
N PRO A 439 -8.96 -18.17 12.83
CA PRO A 439 -9.38 -16.98 13.57
C PRO A 439 -8.34 -15.87 13.48
N LEU A 440 -8.75 -14.61 13.69
CA LEU A 440 -7.89 -13.45 13.48
C LEU A 440 -6.66 -13.46 14.40
N SER A 441 -6.81 -13.93 15.64
CA SER A 441 -5.71 -14.12 16.57
C SER A 441 -4.63 -15.04 16.01
N VAL A 442 -4.98 -16.13 15.31
CA VAL A 442 -4.02 -17.03 14.68
C VAL A 442 -3.37 -16.37 13.47
N ILE A 443 -4.13 -15.60 12.68
CA ILE A 443 -3.64 -14.89 11.49
C ILE A 443 -2.54 -13.89 11.85
N VAL A 444 -2.69 -13.15 12.95
CA VAL A 444 -1.74 -12.11 13.39
C VAL A 444 -0.76 -12.57 14.47
N THR A 445 -0.78 -13.85 14.84
CA THR A 445 0.19 -14.42 15.78
C THR A 445 1.46 -14.77 15.03
N GLY A 446 2.61 -14.29 15.52
CA GLY A 446 3.91 -14.58 14.90
C GLY A 446 4.19 -16.08 14.81
N SER A 447 4.99 -16.49 13.82
CA SER A 447 5.41 -17.88 13.67
C SER A 447 6.36 -18.33 14.80
N GLU A 448 6.37 -19.64 15.05
CA GLU A 448 7.21 -20.38 16.02
C GLU A 448 7.96 -21.52 15.31
N LYS A 449 8.84 -22.24 16.04
CA LYS A 449 9.62 -23.37 15.49
C LYS A 449 8.75 -24.48 14.90
N SER A 450 7.60 -24.76 15.53
CA SER A 450 6.66 -25.81 15.06
C SER A 450 5.79 -25.37 13.88
N SER A 451 5.83 -24.10 13.47
CA SER A 451 4.92 -23.57 12.45
C SER A 451 5.05 -24.26 11.09
N VAL A 452 6.23 -24.80 10.72
CA VAL A 452 6.38 -25.56 9.45
C VAL A 452 5.57 -26.85 9.48
N ALA A 453 5.60 -27.60 10.59
CA ALA A 453 4.81 -28.80 10.75
C ALA A 453 3.30 -28.50 10.77
N THR A 454 2.90 -27.41 11.45
CA THR A 454 1.52 -26.91 11.41
C THR A 454 1.09 -26.57 9.98
N ALA A 455 1.91 -25.81 9.26
CA ALA A 455 1.63 -25.40 7.90
C ALA A 455 1.54 -26.62 6.95
N PHE A 456 2.38 -27.65 7.13
CA PHE A 456 2.29 -28.91 6.37
C PHE A 456 0.95 -29.61 6.59
N VAL A 457 0.51 -29.72 7.84
CA VAL A 457 -0.79 -30.33 8.19
C VAL A 457 -1.96 -29.53 7.60
N TRP A 458 -1.92 -28.21 7.75
CA TRP A 458 -2.93 -27.32 7.18
C TRP A 458 -2.99 -27.42 5.66
N TYR A 459 -1.84 -27.45 4.98
CA TYR A 459 -1.81 -27.55 3.52
C TYR A 459 -2.32 -28.90 3.03
N LEU A 460 -1.99 -30.01 3.72
CA LEU A 460 -2.58 -31.31 3.44
C LEU A 460 -4.11 -31.28 3.53
N PHE A 461 -4.65 -30.71 4.62
CA PHE A 461 -6.10 -30.59 4.81
C PHE A 461 -6.75 -29.69 3.75
N PHE A 462 -6.12 -28.58 3.42
CA PHE A 462 -6.56 -27.66 2.38
C PHE A 462 -6.60 -28.34 1.00
N LEU A 463 -5.54 -29.05 0.60
CA LEU A 463 -5.50 -29.82 -0.65
C LEU A 463 -6.53 -30.96 -0.68
N GLN A 464 -6.85 -31.54 0.49
CA GLN A 464 -7.91 -32.54 0.64
C GLN A 464 -9.29 -31.93 0.38
N GLN A 465 -9.57 -30.78 0.99
CA GLN A 465 -10.82 -30.05 0.77
C GLN A 465 -10.97 -29.69 -0.71
N LEU A 466 -9.92 -29.17 -1.35
CA LEU A 466 -9.90 -28.87 -2.78
C LEU A 466 -9.90 -30.10 -3.71
N GLN A 467 -9.77 -31.31 -3.18
CA GLN A 467 -9.69 -32.58 -3.93
C GLN A 467 -8.57 -32.63 -4.98
N VAL A 468 -7.45 -31.95 -4.72
CA VAL A 468 -6.23 -31.96 -5.58
C VAL A 468 -5.03 -32.66 -4.93
N GLN A 469 -5.26 -33.31 -3.78
CA GLN A 469 -4.28 -34.15 -3.09
C GLN A 469 -3.69 -35.27 -3.96
N SER A 470 -4.35 -35.65 -5.05
CA SER A 470 -3.87 -36.64 -6.03
C SER A 470 -2.82 -36.06 -6.96
N ASP A 471 -2.85 -34.76 -7.21
CA ASP A 471 -2.04 -34.05 -8.20
C ASP A 471 -0.77 -33.47 -7.56
N VAL A 472 -0.83 -33.15 -6.26
CA VAL A 472 0.29 -32.60 -5.49
C VAL A 472 0.71 -33.57 -4.41
N ARG A 473 2.01 -33.82 -4.29
CA ARG A 473 2.63 -34.61 -3.22
C ARG A 473 3.39 -33.66 -2.30
N LEU A 474 3.26 -33.90 -0.99
CA LEU A 474 3.93 -33.12 0.03
C LEU A 474 4.92 -33.98 0.81
N GLY A 475 6.07 -33.41 1.14
CA GLY A 475 7.05 -33.97 2.06
C GLY A 475 7.47 -32.93 3.09
N LEU A 476 7.63 -33.34 4.35
CA LEU A 476 8.09 -32.52 5.46
C LEU A 476 9.45 -33.03 5.94
N VAL A 477 10.42 -32.13 6.12
CA VAL A 477 11.70 -32.47 6.75
C VAL A 477 11.88 -31.58 7.97
N LEU A 478 12.17 -32.21 9.11
CA LEU A 478 12.36 -31.55 10.41
C LEU A 478 13.81 -31.75 10.87
N PRO A 479 14.76 -30.95 10.39
CA PRO A 479 16.15 -30.99 10.84
C PRO A 479 16.22 -30.51 12.29
N GLU A 480 16.84 -31.29 13.14
CA GLU A 480 17.01 -31.03 14.56
C GLU A 480 18.34 -31.60 15.05
N ARG A 481 18.96 -30.91 16.02
CA ARG A 481 20.11 -31.43 16.74
C ARG A 481 19.65 -32.24 17.94
N ARG A 482 20.35 -33.33 18.24
CA ARG A 482 20.01 -34.21 19.37
C ARG A 482 19.86 -33.42 20.67
N GLY A 483 18.65 -33.46 21.26
CA GLY A 483 18.33 -32.76 22.50
C GLY A 483 18.29 -31.22 22.40
N GLY A 484 18.28 -30.66 21.19
CA GLY A 484 18.30 -29.22 20.93
C GLY A 484 19.62 -28.52 21.23
N ALA A 485 20.68 -29.27 21.53
CA ALA A 485 22.01 -28.72 21.84
C ALA A 485 22.73 -28.24 20.57
N GLU A 486 23.47 -27.12 20.65
CA GLU A 486 24.18 -26.55 19.49
C GLU A 486 25.28 -27.47 18.96
N ASP A 487 25.95 -28.21 19.84
CA ASP A 487 26.93 -29.25 19.54
C ASP A 487 26.31 -30.64 19.35
N GLY A 488 24.98 -30.75 19.44
CA GLY A 488 24.25 -31.99 19.23
C GLY A 488 24.40 -32.49 17.79
N GLN A 489 24.53 -33.81 17.64
CA GLN A 489 24.55 -34.47 16.34
C GLN A 489 23.24 -34.17 15.57
N PRO A 490 23.31 -33.66 14.33
CA PRO A 490 22.13 -33.39 13.54
C PRO A 490 21.52 -34.69 12.99
N ASN A 491 20.20 -34.73 12.86
CA ASN A 491 19.49 -35.82 12.19
C ASN A 491 19.55 -35.71 10.64
N ILE A 492 19.78 -34.51 10.11
CA ILE A 492 19.99 -34.21 8.68
C ILE A 492 21.33 -33.47 8.55
N TYR A 493 22.27 -34.04 7.81
CA TYR A 493 23.59 -33.43 7.60
C TYR A 493 23.54 -32.36 6.51
N GLU A 494 24.55 -31.49 6.48
CA GLU A 494 24.65 -30.39 5.51
C GLU A 494 24.64 -30.90 4.06
N GLU A 495 25.38 -31.98 3.76
CA GLU A 495 25.40 -32.61 2.44
C GLU A 495 23.99 -33.05 2.00
N GLU A 496 23.23 -33.67 2.89
CA GLU A 496 21.86 -34.12 2.62
C GLU A 496 20.91 -32.92 2.43
N PHE A 497 21.11 -31.83 3.17
CA PHE A 497 20.35 -30.59 2.98
C PHE A 497 20.63 -29.95 1.61
N ILE A 498 21.88 -29.89 1.18
CA ILE A 498 22.27 -29.38 -0.15
C ILE A 498 21.67 -30.26 -1.25
N ASP A 499 21.73 -31.59 -1.10
CA ASP A 499 21.11 -32.52 -2.04
C ASP A 499 19.59 -32.29 -2.16
N HIS A 500 18.91 -32.01 -1.05
CA HIS A 500 17.49 -31.66 -1.07
C HIS A 500 17.22 -30.36 -1.84
N LEU A 501 18.03 -29.31 -1.64
CA LEU A 501 17.91 -28.06 -2.39
C LEU A 501 18.14 -28.28 -3.90
N ARG A 502 19.19 -29.03 -4.26
CA ARG A 502 19.50 -29.39 -5.65
C ARG A 502 18.34 -30.09 -6.33
N ILE A 503 17.79 -31.13 -5.69
CA ILE A 503 16.65 -31.89 -6.21
C ILE A 503 15.43 -30.97 -6.45
N VAL A 504 15.16 -30.03 -5.53
CA VAL A 504 14.03 -29.09 -5.67
C VAL A 504 14.24 -28.15 -6.86
N VAL A 505 15.43 -27.56 -6.99
CA VAL A 505 15.79 -26.64 -8.07
C VAL A 505 15.75 -27.34 -9.43
N GLU A 506 16.37 -28.50 -9.56
CA GLU A 506 16.39 -29.29 -10.80
C GLU A 506 15.00 -29.77 -11.22
N SER A 507 14.16 -30.15 -10.26
CA SER A 507 12.80 -30.62 -10.53
C SER A 507 11.76 -29.50 -10.66
N LYS A 508 12.16 -28.24 -10.43
CA LYS A 508 11.26 -27.08 -10.32
C LYS A 508 10.10 -27.32 -9.33
N SER A 509 10.38 -28.06 -8.26
CA SER A 509 9.43 -28.25 -7.15
C SER A 509 9.38 -26.98 -6.29
N VAL A 510 8.32 -26.81 -5.50
CA VAL A 510 8.19 -25.63 -4.62
C VAL A 510 8.57 -26.02 -3.20
N MET A 511 9.56 -25.35 -2.62
CA MET A 511 10.04 -25.60 -1.25
C MET A 511 9.82 -24.37 -0.37
N LEU A 512 9.02 -24.55 0.68
CA LEU A 512 8.81 -23.56 1.74
C LEU A 512 9.71 -23.91 2.93
N ILE A 513 10.65 -23.03 3.24
CA ILE A 513 11.64 -23.20 4.30
C ILE A 513 11.33 -22.28 5.48
N GLY A 514 11.32 -22.85 6.69
CA GLY A 514 11.26 -22.11 7.94
C GLY A 514 12.64 -22.03 8.57
N PHE A 515 13.00 -20.87 9.11
CA PHE A 515 14.33 -20.66 9.70
C PHE A 515 14.31 -19.61 10.80
N ASN A 516 15.39 -19.59 11.58
CA ASN A 516 15.70 -18.53 12.53
C ASN A 516 16.14 -17.27 11.79
N LEU A 517 15.29 -16.24 11.79
CA LEU A 517 15.53 -14.97 11.13
C LEU A 517 16.86 -14.34 11.53
N ASN A 518 17.13 -14.33 12.83
CA ASN A 518 18.31 -13.67 13.39
C ASN A 518 19.59 -14.34 12.90
N ARG A 519 19.61 -15.68 12.82
CA ARG A 519 20.75 -16.45 12.29
C ARG A 519 20.89 -16.30 10.78
N ALA A 520 19.77 -16.33 10.05
CA ALA A 520 19.79 -16.22 8.59
C ALA A 520 20.34 -14.86 8.11
N LEU A 521 19.97 -13.78 8.77
CA LEU A 521 20.39 -12.41 8.44
C LEU A 521 21.64 -11.95 9.21
N ASN A 522 22.19 -12.79 10.10
CA ASN A 522 23.31 -12.47 10.99
C ASN A 522 23.11 -11.21 11.85
N VAL A 523 21.85 -10.85 12.15
CA VAL A 523 21.49 -9.66 12.94
C VAL A 523 20.34 -9.98 13.86
N ARG A 524 20.41 -9.49 15.10
CA ARG A 524 19.34 -9.64 16.09
C ARG A 524 18.18 -8.68 15.79
N ILE A 525 17.32 -9.10 14.87
CA ILE A 525 16.14 -8.35 14.41
C ILE A 525 14.92 -8.60 15.30
N SER A 526 14.78 -9.82 15.82
CA SER A 526 13.63 -10.23 16.63
C SER A 526 14.08 -10.67 18.02
N GLU A 527 13.56 -10.01 19.04
CA GLU A 527 13.76 -10.36 20.46
C GLU A 527 12.91 -11.55 20.93
N ARG A 528 12.03 -12.07 20.07
CA ARG A 528 11.22 -13.26 20.38
C ARG A 528 12.13 -14.45 20.71
N LYS A 529 11.71 -15.26 21.69
CA LYS A 529 12.37 -16.53 22.05
C LYS A 529 12.58 -17.44 20.83
N GLU A 530 11.63 -17.40 19.90
CA GLU A 530 11.66 -18.14 18.64
C GLU A 530 11.44 -17.19 17.47
N PRO A 531 12.51 -16.62 16.88
CA PRO A 531 12.40 -15.67 15.77
C PRO A 531 12.16 -16.40 14.45
N ALA A 532 11.07 -17.16 14.36
CA ALA A 532 10.74 -17.94 13.16
C ALA A 532 10.32 -17.01 12.01
N HIS A 533 10.86 -17.30 10.83
CA HIS A 533 10.50 -16.67 9.56
C HIS A 533 10.52 -17.72 8.44
N PHE A 534 9.96 -17.37 7.28
CA PHE A 534 9.67 -18.29 6.19
C PHE A 534 10.04 -17.68 4.83
N ALA A 535 10.46 -18.51 3.89
CA ALA A 535 10.76 -18.11 2.52
C ALA A 535 10.54 -19.27 1.54
N ILE A 536 10.43 -18.96 0.24
CA ILE A 536 10.42 -19.96 -0.84
C ILE A 536 11.83 -20.07 -1.43
N VAL A 537 12.34 -21.28 -1.62
CA VAL A 537 13.59 -21.48 -2.35
C VAL A 537 13.35 -21.25 -3.84
N ILE A 538 14.10 -20.31 -4.44
CA ILE A 538 13.96 -19.96 -5.86
C ILE A 538 15.24 -20.14 -6.67
N GLY A 539 16.41 -20.33 -6.04
CA GLY A 539 17.65 -20.55 -6.77
C GLY A 539 18.75 -21.13 -5.89
N LEU A 540 19.72 -21.79 -6.52
CA LEU A 540 20.89 -22.38 -5.88
C LEU A 540 22.11 -22.17 -6.77
N ASP A 541 23.19 -21.64 -6.21
CA ASP A 541 24.50 -21.56 -6.83
C ASP A 541 25.50 -22.25 -5.91
N GLU A 542 25.81 -23.51 -6.23
CA GLU A 542 26.70 -24.33 -5.41
C GLU A 542 28.15 -23.92 -5.52
N GLU A 543 28.56 -23.35 -6.66
CA GLU A 543 29.94 -22.90 -6.87
C GLU A 543 30.28 -21.73 -5.95
N ARG A 544 29.34 -20.80 -5.81
CA ARG A 544 29.47 -19.65 -4.90
C ARG A 544 28.98 -19.94 -3.49
N GLY A 545 28.32 -21.08 -3.26
CA GLY A 545 27.80 -21.48 -1.96
C GLY A 545 26.56 -20.70 -1.51
N ILE A 546 25.68 -20.32 -2.45
CA ILE A 546 24.59 -19.37 -2.26
C ILE A 546 23.23 -20.02 -2.50
N VAL A 547 22.24 -19.70 -1.67
CA VAL A 547 20.83 -19.96 -1.95
C VAL A 547 20.09 -18.64 -2.14
N ARG A 548 19.26 -18.58 -3.17
CA ARG A 548 18.33 -17.48 -3.38
C ARG A 548 16.94 -17.85 -2.87
N LEU A 549 16.41 -17.01 -1.99
CA LEU A 549 15.09 -17.16 -1.39
C LEU A 549 14.17 -16.02 -1.81
N ALA A 550 12.89 -16.31 -2.00
CA ALA A 550 11.83 -15.30 -2.09
C ALA A 550 11.16 -15.15 -0.72
N ASP A 551 11.13 -13.93 -0.20
CA ASP A 551 10.58 -13.66 1.13
C ASP A 551 9.05 -13.71 1.12
N VAL A 552 8.46 -14.18 2.21
CA VAL A 552 6.98 -14.24 2.35
C VAL A 552 6.36 -12.95 2.89
N ASN A 553 7.17 -12.06 3.46
CA ASN A 553 6.78 -10.78 4.05
C ASN A 553 7.59 -9.64 3.42
N VAL A 554 7.40 -9.49 2.11
CA VAL A 554 8.04 -8.48 1.23
C VAL A 554 7.75 -7.04 1.64
N LYS A 555 6.72 -6.79 2.44
CA LYS A 555 6.46 -5.44 2.96
C LYS A 555 7.35 -5.10 4.15
N ARG A 556 7.79 -6.11 4.90
CA ARG A 556 8.67 -5.94 6.06
C ARG A 556 10.14 -6.04 5.67
N PHE A 557 10.45 -7.05 4.88
CA PHE A 557 11.78 -7.31 4.32
C PHE A 557 11.73 -7.07 2.81
N ARG A 558 12.72 -7.52 2.06
CA ARG A 558 12.79 -7.37 0.59
C ARG A 558 12.26 -8.59 -0.15
N LYS A 559 11.95 -8.46 -1.45
CA LYS A 559 11.44 -9.53 -2.34
C LYS A 559 12.30 -10.79 -2.33
N THR A 560 13.62 -10.66 -2.52
CA THR A 560 14.52 -11.82 -2.59
C THR A 560 15.77 -11.64 -1.78
N TRP A 561 16.24 -12.72 -1.16
CA TRP A 561 17.44 -12.77 -0.33
C TRP A 561 18.47 -13.72 -0.94
N HIS A 562 19.73 -13.41 -0.76
CA HIS A 562 20.83 -14.30 -1.08
C HIS A 562 21.58 -14.69 0.20
N ILE A 563 21.48 -15.95 0.59
CA ILE A 563 22.01 -16.44 1.87
C ILE A 563 23.09 -17.49 1.62
N PRO A 564 24.24 -17.43 2.32
CA PRO A 564 25.22 -18.52 2.31
C PRO A 564 24.60 -19.86 2.73
N LEU A 565 24.90 -20.93 2.00
CA LEU A 565 24.35 -22.28 2.22
C LEU A 565 24.48 -22.75 3.67
N GLN A 566 25.68 -22.63 4.23
CA GLN A 566 25.99 -23.05 5.59
C GLN A 566 25.19 -22.27 6.63
N ARG A 567 24.99 -20.96 6.42
CA ARG A 567 24.18 -20.11 7.29
C ARG A 567 22.71 -20.52 7.25
N LEU A 568 22.17 -20.77 6.05
CA LEU A 568 20.79 -21.22 5.89
C LEU A 568 20.57 -22.58 6.55
N TYR A 569 21.49 -23.53 6.36
CA TYR A 569 21.44 -24.84 7.02
C TYR A 569 21.35 -24.70 8.55
N ASN A 570 22.23 -23.90 9.14
CA ASN A 570 22.25 -23.64 10.59
C ASN A 570 21.02 -22.88 11.09
N ALA A 571 20.46 -21.97 10.28
CA ALA A 571 19.25 -21.23 10.60
C ALA A 571 18.00 -22.11 10.55
N THR A 572 17.99 -23.14 9.71
CA THR A 572 16.85 -24.07 9.52
C THR A 572 16.74 -25.12 10.63
N MET A 573 17.83 -25.35 11.37
CA MET A 573 17.86 -26.29 12.51
C MET A 573 16.80 -25.96 13.57
N GLY A 574 15.90 -26.91 13.79
CA GLY A 574 14.76 -26.81 14.71
C GLY A 574 13.51 -26.14 14.13
N PHE A 575 13.50 -25.78 12.84
CA PHE A 575 12.36 -25.16 12.15
C PHE A 575 11.86 -26.05 11.00
N GLY A 576 12.77 -26.40 10.08
CA GLY A 576 12.51 -27.32 8.97
C GLY A 576 11.86 -26.73 7.73
N TYR A 577 11.46 -27.60 6.82
CA TYR A 577 10.95 -27.21 5.50
C TYR A 577 9.97 -28.24 4.94
N MET A 578 9.10 -27.79 4.06
CA MET A 578 8.20 -28.66 3.30
C MET A 578 8.38 -28.46 1.80
N VAL A 579 8.18 -29.53 1.05
CA VAL A 579 8.31 -29.55 -0.41
C VAL A 579 6.99 -30.01 -1.03
N ALA A 580 6.51 -29.25 -2.00
CA ALA A 580 5.41 -29.60 -2.88
C ALA A 580 5.95 -29.99 -4.26
N SER A 581 5.53 -31.16 -4.76
CA SER A 581 5.94 -31.65 -6.07
C SER A 581 4.81 -32.42 -6.74
N SER A 582 4.78 -32.41 -8.07
CA SER A 582 3.88 -33.28 -8.84
C SER A 582 4.39 -34.74 -8.88
N ASP A 583 5.69 -34.97 -8.69
CA ASP A 583 6.29 -36.31 -8.71
C ASP A 583 6.49 -36.89 -7.29
N LYS A 584 5.92 -38.08 -7.09
CA LYS A 584 6.10 -38.86 -5.86
C LYS A 584 7.55 -39.31 -5.64
N LYS A 585 8.36 -39.45 -6.70
CA LYS A 585 9.77 -39.85 -6.58
C LYS A 585 10.60 -38.77 -5.87
N ILE A 586 10.34 -37.50 -6.17
CA ILE A 586 10.97 -36.35 -5.52
C ILE A 586 10.67 -36.35 -4.02
N ILE A 587 9.41 -36.54 -3.63
CA ILE A 587 9.06 -36.61 -2.20
C ILE A 587 9.69 -37.82 -1.50
N LYS A 588 9.87 -38.95 -2.20
CA LYS A 588 10.54 -40.13 -1.65
C LYS A 588 12.04 -39.92 -1.45
N SER A 589 12.72 -39.17 -2.33
CA SER A 589 14.16 -38.91 -2.19
C SER A 589 14.50 -38.03 -0.99
N LEU A 590 13.52 -37.29 -0.44
CA LEU A 590 13.69 -36.49 0.79
C LEU A 590 13.75 -37.32 2.08
N ASN A 591 13.57 -38.65 2.01
CA ASN A 591 13.51 -39.54 3.18
C ASN A 591 12.53 -39.09 4.29
N CYS A 592 11.45 -38.39 3.92
CA CYS A 592 10.62 -37.61 4.84
C CYS A 592 9.52 -38.38 5.61
N LYS A 593 9.45 -39.72 5.46
CA LYS A 593 8.28 -40.50 5.92
C LYS A 593 8.05 -40.38 7.44
N GLU A 594 9.10 -40.51 8.23
CA GLU A 594 9.00 -40.49 9.69
C GLU A 594 8.55 -39.12 10.21
N PHE A 595 9.02 -38.04 9.59
CA PHE A 595 8.61 -36.66 9.90
C PHE A 595 7.13 -36.43 9.57
N ASN A 596 6.68 -36.89 8.40
CA ASN A 596 5.28 -36.81 8.00
C ASN A 596 4.37 -37.55 9.00
N ASP A 597 4.72 -38.80 9.34
CA ASP A 597 3.97 -39.62 10.28
C ASP A 597 3.94 -38.99 11.69
N PHE A 598 5.07 -38.40 12.13
CA PHE A 598 5.16 -37.64 13.38
C PHE A 598 4.21 -36.42 13.37
N ALA A 599 4.31 -35.55 12.37
CA ALA A 599 3.46 -34.35 12.29
C ALA A 599 1.96 -34.71 12.25
N LEU A 600 1.58 -35.72 11.48
CA LEU A 600 0.19 -36.20 11.41
C LEU A 600 -0.29 -36.85 12.72
N SER A 601 0.61 -37.48 13.49
CA SER A 601 0.27 -38.03 14.80
C SER A 601 -0.05 -36.92 15.82
N GLN A 602 0.69 -35.80 15.77
CA GLN A 602 0.44 -34.62 16.60
C GLN A 602 -0.81 -33.85 16.14
N ALA A 603 -1.06 -33.84 14.82
CA ALA A 603 -2.22 -33.21 14.20
C ALA A 603 -3.58 -33.78 14.64
N ARG A 604 -3.63 -34.98 15.25
CA ARG A 604 -4.87 -35.51 15.85
C ARG A 604 -5.49 -34.59 16.90
N PHE A 605 -4.70 -33.65 17.44
CA PHE A 605 -5.12 -32.61 18.38
C PHE A 605 -5.05 -31.18 17.77
N GLY A 606 -4.72 -31.06 16.47
CA GLY A 606 -4.30 -29.81 15.82
C GLY A 606 -4.80 -29.63 14.38
N LEU A 607 -6.03 -30.10 14.08
CA LEU A 607 -6.82 -29.50 13.00
C LEU A 607 -6.92 -27.97 13.23
N PRO A 608 -7.16 -27.13 12.20
CA PRO A 608 -7.44 -25.71 12.42
C PRO A 608 -8.40 -25.58 13.60
N PRO A 609 -8.09 -24.68 14.55
CA PRO A 609 -8.57 -24.77 15.93
C PRO A 609 -10.04 -25.16 15.92
N GLN A 610 -10.37 -26.35 16.45
CA GLN A 610 -11.77 -26.72 16.56
C GLN A 610 -12.39 -25.66 17.47
N VAL A 611 -13.25 -24.84 16.88
CA VAL A 611 -14.03 -23.74 17.48
C VAL A 611 -14.74 -24.18 18.78
N GLY A 612 -14.77 -25.48 19.06
CA GLY A 612 -15.24 -26.10 20.30
C GLY A 612 -14.58 -25.64 21.62
N VAL A 613 -13.43 -24.96 21.62
CA VAL A 613 -12.87 -24.36 22.87
C VAL A 613 -13.39 -22.93 23.11
N ILE A 614 -13.97 -22.28 22.09
CA ILE A 614 -14.52 -20.91 22.13
C ILE A 614 -16.04 -20.94 21.91
N GLN A 615 -16.74 -22.00 22.32
CA GLN A 615 -18.20 -21.92 22.42
C GLN A 615 -18.57 -21.01 23.61
N GLY A 616 -18.71 -19.71 23.33
CA GLY A 616 -19.37 -18.74 24.23
C GLY A 616 -18.65 -17.40 24.46
N ARG A 617 -17.47 -17.13 23.86
CA ARG A 617 -16.79 -15.83 24.04
C ARG A 617 -16.37 -15.22 22.70
N PHE A 618 -16.72 -13.96 22.50
CA PHE A 618 -16.28 -13.18 21.35
C PHE A 618 -14.75 -13.04 21.36
N GLU A 619 -14.12 -13.17 20.20
CA GLU A 619 -12.66 -13.10 20.03
C GLU A 619 -12.17 -11.65 20.09
N PHE A 620 -11.13 -11.39 20.90
CA PHE A 620 -10.42 -10.11 20.91
C PHE A 620 -8.94 -10.37 20.58
N PRO A 621 -8.49 -10.12 19.33
CA PRO A 621 -7.11 -10.37 18.91
C PRO A 621 -6.13 -9.43 19.64
N PRO A 622 -4.81 -9.74 19.65
CA PRO A 622 -3.80 -8.94 20.38
C PRO A 622 -3.65 -7.46 19.97
N GLY A 623 -4.32 -7.01 18.91
CA GLY A 623 -4.33 -5.62 18.44
C GLY A 623 -5.73 -5.04 18.36
N THR A 624 -5.83 -3.71 18.46
CA THR A 624 -7.09 -2.99 18.27
C THR A 624 -7.36 -2.80 16.78
N TYR A 625 -8.24 -3.62 16.21
CA TYR A 625 -8.68 -3.50 14.82
C TYR A 625 -10.10 -2.97 14.73
N ALA A 626 -10.38 -2.13 13.72
CA ALA A 626 -11.73 -1.63 13.46
C ALA A 626 -12.72 -2.79 13.30
N VAL A 627 -12.33 -3.84 12.57
CA VAL A 627 -13.16 -5.03 12.33
C VAL A 627 -13.62 -5.73 13.60
N THR A 628 -12.82 -5.73 14.67
CA THR A 628 -13.21 -6.29 15.97
C THR A 628 -14.36 -5.51 16.57
N VAL A 629 -14.35 -4.19 16.46
CA VAL A 629 -15.44 -3.31 16.93
C VAL A 629 -16.70 -3.50 16.08
N LEU A 630 -16.57 -3.58 14.75
CA LEU A 630 -17.69 -3.80 13.84
C LEU A 630 -18.38 -5.16 14.11
N ALA A 631 -17.60 -6.22 14.27
CA ALA A 631 -18.11 -7.54 14.58
C ALA A 631 -18.77 -7.61 15.98
N ASP A 632 -18.20 -6.93 17.00
CA ASP A 632 -18.77 -6.86 18.35
C ASP A 632 -20.11 -6.10 18.34
N ALA A 633 -20.21 -5.03 17.56
CA ALA A 633 -21.48 -4.31 17.38
C ALA A 633 -22.58 -5.23 16.82
N VAL A 634 -22.31 -5.96 15.73
CA VAL A 634 -23.28 -6.92 15.18
C VAL A 634 -23.64 -8.01 16.20
N ALA A 635 -22.66 -8.51 16.96
CA ALA A 635 -22.90 -9.52 17.99
C ALA A 635 -23.79 -9.02 19.14
N ARG A 636 -23.62 -7.76 19.56
CA ARG A 636 -24.43 -7.11 20.60
C ARG A 636 -25.88 -6.86 20.17
N LEU A 637 -26.13 -6.68 18.88
CA LEU A 637 -27.49 -6.72 18.32
C LEU A 637 -28.10 -8.15 18.38
N GLY A 638 -27.39 -9.16 18.87
CA GLY A 638 -27.94 -10.52 19.05
C GLY A 638 -27.86 -11.40 17.79
N TYR A 639 -27.19 -10.95 16.73
CA TYR A 639 -26.86 -11.80 15.59
C TYR A 639 -25.68 -12.71 15.93
N ARG A 640 -25.61 -13.87 15.26
CA ARG A 640 -24.47 -14.77 15.37
C ARG A 640 -23.30 -14.20 14.56
N SER A 641 -22.52 -13.31 15.19
CA SER A 641 -21.33 -12.69 14.62
C SER A 641 -20.13 -12.87 15.56
N ASP A 642 -19.05 -13.42 15.05
CA ASP A 642 -17.71 -13.41 15.63
C ASP A 642 -16.74 -12.82 14.58
N VAL A 643 -15.51 -12.50 14.98
CA VAL A 643 -14.54 -11.84 14.09
C VAL A 643 -14.25 -12.69 12.85
N GLU A 644 -14.09 -14.02 13.01
CA GLU A 644 -13.84 -14.95 11.90
C GLU A 644 -15.00 -14.94 10.89
N ARG A 645 -16.23 -15.12 11.36
CA ARG A 645 -17.43 -15.08 10.52
C ARG A 645 -17.58 -13.73 9.88
N PHE A 646 -17.35 -12.64 10.61
CA PHE A 646 -17.44 -11.28 10.08
C PHE A 646 -16.52 -11.10 8.88
N LEU A 647 -15.25 -11.47 9.03
CA LEU A 647 -14.25 -11.41 7.95
C LEU A 647 -14.67 -12.27 6.75
N ASN A 648 -15.13 -13.50 6.99
CA ASN A 648 -15.51 -14.44 5.93
C ASN A 648 -16.69 -13.99 5.05
N PHE A 649 -17.59 -13.15 5.57
CA PHE A 649 -18.79 -12.71 4.84
C PHE A 649 -18.81 -11.20 4.55
N SER A 650 -17.71 -10.50 4.81
CA SER A 650 -17.60 -9.06 4.53
C SER A 650 -17.28 -8.73 3.07
N GLY A 651 -16.73 -9.69 2.30
CA GLY A 651 -16.41 -9.52 0.88
C GLY A 651 -15.06 -8.89 0.56
N PHE A 652 -14.16 -8.70 1.54
CA PHE A 652 -12.85 -8.06 1.31
C PHE A 652 -11.66 -8.97 1.65
N HIS A 653 -10.49 -8.63 1.09
CA HIS A 653 -9.24 -9.31 1.41
C HIS A 653 -8.81 -9.09 2.86
N TYR A 654 -8.30 -10.15 3.50
CA TYR A 654 -7.92 -10.15 4.92
C TYR A 654 -6.89 -9.08 5.30
N THR A 655 -5.90 -8.82 4.44
CA THR A 655 -4.91 -7.75 4.60
C THR A 655 -5.55 -6.41 4.98
N TYR A 656 -6.66 -6.05 4.33
CA TYR A 656 -7.24 -4.72 4.46
C TYR A 656 -7.80 -4.47 5.86
N PHE A 657 -8.32 -5.52 6.51
CA PHE A 657 -8.82 -5.45 7.89
C PHE A 657 -7.73 -5.29 8.94
N LEU A 658 -6.46 -5.48 8.57
CA LEU A 658 -5.31 -5.33 9.47
C LEU A 658 -4.78 -3.90 9.51
N SER A 659 -5.26 -3.04 8.61
CA SER A 659 -5.01 -1.61 8.68
C SER A 659 -5.50 -1.04 10.01
N LYS A 660 -4.69 -0.18 10.64
CA LYS A 660 -5.11 0.57 11.82
C LYS A 660 -6.16 1.63 11.48
N HIS A 661 -6.20 2.04 10.22
CA HIS A 661 -7.06 3.09 9.73
C HIS A 661 -8.03 2.50 8.71
N MET A 662 -9.31 2.71 8.96
CA MET A 662 -10.42 2.34 8.09
C MET A 662 -11.31 3.58 8.05
N PRO A 663 -11.53 4.20 6.88
CA PRO A 663 -12.46 5.31 6.73
C PRO A 663 -13.87 4.95 7.20
N LEU A 664 -14.64 5.96 7.62
CA LEU A 664 -16.01 5.74 8.13
C LEU A 664 -16.88 5.08 7.07
N GLU A 665 -16.79 5.55 5.83
CA GLU A 665 -17.59 5.04 4.71
C GLU A 665 -17.19 3.62 4.32
N CYS A 666 -15.89 3.30 4.38
CA CYS A 666 -15.43 1.92 4.18
C CYS A 666 -15.97 0.97 5.27
N ALA A 667 -16.02 1.41 6.53
CA ALA A 667 -16.61 0.62 7.61
C ALA A 667 -18.12 0.41 7.41
N THR A 668 -18.84 1.44 6.92
CA THR A 668 -20.25 1.33 6.50
C THR A 668 -20.42 0.27 5.42
N PHE A 669 -19.61 0.32 4.36
CA PHE A 669 -19.70 -0.61 3.24
C PHE A 669 -19.41 -2.05 3.66
N VAL A 670 -18.40 -2.25 4.51
CA VAL A 670 -18.10 -3.56 5.14
C VAL A 670 -19.31 -4.11 5.92
N LEU A 671 -20.00 -3.27 6.69
CA LEU A 671 -21.19 -3.68 7.45
C LEU A 671 -22.38 -3.99 6.53
N GLN A 672 -22.59 -3.19 5.47
CA GLN A 672 -23.64 -3.41 4.47
C GLN A 672 -23.45 -4.75 3.76
N ASN A 673 -22.23 -5.04 3.29
CA ASN A 673 -21.90 -6.32 2.67
C ASN A 673 -22.09 -7.48 3.65
N TYR A 674 -21.63 -7.35 4.90
CA TYR A 674 -21.85 -8.39 5.89
C TYR A 674 -23.34 -8.64 6.15
N SER A 675 -24.15 -7.59 6.23
CA SER A 675 -25.60 -7.70 6.36
C SER A 675 -26.23 -8.45 5.18
N HIS A 676 -25.84 -8.09 3.95
CA HIS A 676 -26.31 -8.73 2.74
C HIS A 676 -25.93 -10.23 2.67
N TYR A 677 -24.65 -10.56 2.83
CA TYR A 677 -24.18 -11.93 2.64
C TYR A 677 -24.43 -12.86 3.84
N ALA A 678 -24.45 -12.34 5.07
CA ALA A 678 -24.52 -13.16 6.28
C ALA A 678 -25.84 -13.09 7.05
N LEU A 679 -26.59 -11.99 6.91
CA LEU A 679 -27.77 -11.66 7.71
C LEU A 679 -29.05 -11.49 6.89
N ASP A 680 -29.02 -11.80 5.59
CA ASP A 680 -30.16 -11.66 4.68
C ASP A 680 -30.77 -10.25 4.75
N ASP A 681 -29.89 -9.24 4.66
CA ASP A 681 -30.23 -7.81 4.66
C ASP A 681 -30.93 -7.28 5.92
N ALA A 682 -30.83 -7.98 7.05
CA ALA A 682 -31.56 -7.61 8.27
C ALA A 682 -31.08 -6.33 9.01
N LEU A 683 -30.02 -5.67 8.55
CA LEU A 683 -29.48 -4.45 9.16
C LEU A 683 -29.47 -3.27 8.20
N THR A 684 -29.91 -2.11 8.71
CA THR A 684 -29.73 -0.80 8.07
C THR A 684 -28.56 -0.09 8.74
N ILE A 685 -27.68 0.50 7.93
CA ILE A 685 -26.46 1.16 8.39
C ILE A 685 -26.48 2.61 7.90
N THR A 686 -26.36 3.56 8.83
CA THR A 686 -26.42 5.00 8.54
C THR A 686 -25.16 5.70 9.04
N PRO A 687 -24.23 6.11 8.15
CA PRO A 687 -23.10 6.93 8.51
C PRO A 687 -23.50 8.40 8.68
N ALA A 688 -22.78 9.12 9.54
CA ALA A 688 -22.90 10.56 9.69
C ALA A 688 -21.53 11.19 9.96
N HIS A 689 -21.08 12.05 9.05
CA HIS A 689 -19.87 12.85 9.21
C HIS A 689 -20.13 14.18 9.91
N TYR A 690 -19.12 14.68 10.61
CA TYR A 690 -19.18 15.90 11.43
C TYR A 690 -18.31 17.02 10.81
N CYS A 691 -18.44 17.19 9.49
CA CYS A 691 -17.62 18.13 8.69
C CYS A 691 -17.83 19.59 9.09
N TYR A 692 -19.07 19.93 9.47
CA TYR A 692 -19.46 21.30 9.82
C TYR A 692 -19.94 21.33 11.26
N HIS A 693 -19.40 22.26 12.05
CA HIS A 693 -19.75 22.47 13.45
C HIS A 693 -19.43 23.91 13.87
N ALA A 694 -19.78 24.29 15.10
CA ALA A 694 -19.42 25.60 15.63
C ALA A 694 -17.90 25.83 15.54
N GLY A 695 -17.48 26.86 14.80
CA GLY A 695 -16.06 27.17 14.54
C GLY A 695 -15.48 26.62 13.23
N CYS A 696 -16.23 25.77 12.50
CA CYS A 696 -15.85 25.24 11.19
C CYS A 696 -17.12 25.19 10.29
N LEU A 697 -17.45 26.32 9.68
CA LEU A 697 -18.62 26.49 8.81
C LEU A 697 -18.26 26.23 7.33
N PRO A 698 -19.25 25.90 6.47
CA PRO A 698 -19.04 25.82 5.03
C PRO A 698 -18.50 27.14 4.45
N ALA A 699 -17.69 27.05 3.40
CA ALA A 699 -17.10 28.21 2.75
C ALA A 699 -18.20 29.12 2.15
N GLY A 700 -18.16 30.42 2.45
CA GLY A 700 -19.15 31.39 1.96
C GLY A 700 -20.42 31.52 2.80
N GLU A 701 -20.60 30.71 3.85
CA GLU A 701 -21.71 30.80 4.79
C GLU A 701 -21.27 31.53 6.08
N GLU A 702 -21.32 32.86 6.09
CA GLU A 702 -20.95 33.67 7.26
C GLU A 702 -22.04 33.73 8.34
N ASP A 703 -23.28 33.32 8.04
CA ASP A 703 -24.40 33.25 8.99
C ASP A 703 -25.18 31.94 8.81
N PRO A 704 -25.03 30.95 9.71
CA PRO A 704 -25.70 29.65 9.63
C PRO A 704 -27.23 29.70 9.81
N TYR A 705 -27.80 30.88 10.09
CA TYR A 705 -29.23 31.03 10.39
C TYR A 705 -29.99 31.96 9.42
N ASN A 706 -29.34 32.71 8.52
CA ASN A 706 -30.03 33.74 7.70
C ASN A 706 -29.74 33.78 6.19
N ASN A 707 -28.68 33.14 5.67
CA ASN A 707 -28.43 33.05 4.22
C ASN A 707 -28.61 31.61 3.75
N LEU A 708 -29.14 31.41 2.53
CA LEU A 708 -29.49 30.10 1.95
C LEU A 708 -28.42 29.04 2.18
N VAL A 709 -28.58 28.26 3.26
CA VAL A 709 -27.78 27.09 3.59
C VAL A 709 -28.12 26.03 2.55
N ASN A 710 -27.11 25.51 1.84
CA ASN A 710 -27.30 24.28 1.06
C ASN A 710 -27.89 23.24 2.04
N PRO A 711 -29.09 22.66 1.82
CA PRO A 711 -29.72 21.78 2.80
C PRO A 711 -28.87 20.53 3.15
N LEU A 712 -27.85 20.24 2.34
CA LEU A 712 -26.85 19.20 2.58
C LEU A 712 -25.74 19.61 3.56
N HIS A 713 -25.55 20.91 3.84
CA HIS A 713 -24.60 21.44 4.83
C HIS A 713 -25.13 21.30 6.26
N ILE A 714 -25.11 20.06 6.77
CA ILE A 714 -25.60 19.77 8.12
C ILE A 714 -24.57 20.22 9.17
N ILE A 715 -24.87 21.30 9.88
CA ILE A 715 -24.08 21.79 11.03
C ILE A 715 -24.39 20.93 12.26
N ARG A 716 -23.38 20.22 12.78
CA ARG A 716 -23.49 19.36 13.95
C ARG A 716 -23.23 20.14 15.24
N THR A 717 -23.96 19.80 16.30
CA THR A 717 -23.79 20.38 17.65
C THR A 717 -23.57 19.28 18.69
N GLU A 718 -23.01 19.66 19.84
CA GLU A 718 -22.81 18.74 20.98
C GLU A 718 -24.16 18.21 21.50
N GLU A 719 -25.20 19.05 21.54
CA GLU A 719 -26.55 18.62 21.93
C GLU A 719 -27.13 17.60 20.95
N GLY A 720 -26.98 17.84 19.64
CA GLY A 720 -27.43 16.89 18.61
C GLY A 720 -26.69 15.56 18.68
N PHE A 721 -25.39 15.58 19.01
CA PHE A 721 -24.62 14.36 19.24
C PHE A 721 -25.13 13.58 20.47
N ALA A 722 -25.45 14.29 21.56
CA ALA A 722 -26.05 13.69 22.75
C ALA A 722 -27.43 13.06 22.44
N GLU A 723 -28.24 13.67 21.58
CA GLU A 723 -29.52 13.12 21.14
C GLU A 723 -29.35 11.81 20.38
N VAL A 724 -28.39 11.73 19.46
CA VAL A 724 -28.08 10.49 18.72
C VAL A 724 -27.61 9.38 19.68
N ILE A 725 -26.75 9.72 20.65
CA ILE A 725 -26.31 8.80 21.71
C ILE A 725 -27.51 8.27 22.50
N ASN A 726 -28.43 9.15 22.91
CA ASN A 726 -29.60 8.75 23.67
C ASN A 726 -30.54 7.84 22.87
N SER A 727 -30.80 8.19 21.60
CA SER A 727 -31.64 7.40 20.70
C SER A 727 -31.13 5.96 20.56
N ALA A 728 -29.82 5.76 20.47
CA ALA A 728 -29.24 4.42 20.42
C ALA A 728 -29.33 3.67 21.76
N LEU A 729 -29.17 4.36 22.89
CA LEU A 729 -29.21 3.76 24.22
C LEU A 729 -30.63 3.49 24.75
N GLU A 730 -31.66 4.15 24.19
CA GLU A 730 -33.06 3.93 24.52
C GLU A 730 -33.59 2.59 23.98
N ASP A 731 -33.02 2.08 22.88
CA ASP A 731 -33.38 0.81 22.25
C ASP A 731 -32.15 -0.05 21.88
N PRO A 732 -31.36 -0.50 22.88
CA PRO A 732 -30.09 -1.20 22.65
C PRO A 732 -30.27 -2.60 22.05
N GLU A 733 -31.48 -3.16 22.06
CA GLU A 733 -31.77 -4.45 21.42
C GLU A 733 -31.90 -4.32 19.89
N ASN A 734 -32.25 -3.14 19.39
CA ASN A 734 -32.44 -2.88 17.97
C ASN A 734 -31.48 -1.84 17.39
N LYS A 735 -30.82 -1.04 18.22
CA LYS A 735 -29.92 0.04 17.79
C LYS A 735 -28.56 -0.04 18.46
N ILE A 736 -27.51 0.22 17.70
CA ILE A 736 -26.15 0.41 18.21
C ILE A 736 -25.50 1.61 17.51
N LEU A 737 -24.78 2.42 18.29
CA LEU A 737 -24.01 3.54 17.80
C LEU A 737 -22.51 3.24 17.91
N ILE A 738 -21.83 3.30 16.77
CA ILE A 738 -20.37 3.25 16.66
C ILE A 738 -19.86 4.67 16.43
N VAL A 739 -18.78 5.05 17.11
CA VAL A 739 -18.08 6.33 16.94
C VAL A 739 -16.71 6.08 16.31
N LYS A 740 -16.37 6.84 15.26
CA LYS A 740 -15.00 7.02 14.77
C LYS A 740 -14.46 8.32 15.34
N TYR A 741 -13.34 8.26 16.07
CA TYR A 741 -12.80 9.42 16.80
C TYR A 741 -11.28 9.49 16.70
N ASP A 742 -10.73 10.68 16.93
CA ASP A 742 -9.29 10.84 17.09
C ASP A 742 -8.85 10.39 18.49
N TRP A 743 -8.17 9.25 18.52
CA TRP A 743 -7.65 8.69 19.76
C TRP A 743 -6.50 9.52 20.36
N GLN A 744 -5.78 10.32 19.57
CA GLN A 744 -4.71 11.18 20.06
C GLN A 744 -5.27 12.32 20.94
N ILE A 745 -6.36 12.95 20.51
CA ILE A 745 -7.08 13.99 21.29
C ILE A 745 -7.49 13.44 22.67
N ILE A 746 -8.00 12.20 22.72
CA ILE A 746 -8.38 11.56 23.99
C ILE A 746 -7.15 11.22 24.84
N ARG A 747 -6.10 10.67 24.22
CA ARG A 747 -4.87 10.27 24.91
C ARG A 747 -4.16 11.46 25.57
N ASP A 748 -4.16 12.61 24.91
CA ASP A 748 -3.47 13.81 25.38
C ASP A 748 -4.12 14.41 26.64
N VAL A 749 -5.24 13.85 27.09
CA VAL A 749 -5.90 14.14 28.37
C VAL A 749 -5.68 13.00 29.38
N PRO A 750 -4.66 13.08 30.27
CA PRO A 750 -4.31 11.98 31.18
C PRO A 750 -5.41 11.55 32.15
N ALA A 751 -6.38 12.44 32.43
CA ALA A 751 -7.51 12.13 33.31
C ALA A 751 -8.55 11.18 32.69
N VAL A 752 -8.58 11.10 31.36
CA VAL A 752 -9.52 10.28 30.58
C VAL A 752 -8.83 9.03 30.04
N TRP A 753 -7.54 9.17 29.70
CA TRP A 753 -6.77 8.10 29.10
C TRP A 753 -6.60 6.89 30.01
N ASN A 754 -7.03 5.72 29.55
CA ASN A 754 -6.96 4.48 30.32
C ASN A 754 -5.64 3.70 30.13
N GLY A 755 -4.74 4.14 29.24
CA GLY A 755 -3.42 3.56 29.05
C GLY A 755 -3.29 2.50 27.93
N SER A 756 -4.34 2.16 27.17
CA SER A 756 -4.19 1.24 26.02
C SER A 756 -3.57 1.91 24.82
N TYR A 757 -2.98 1.18 23.88
CA TYR A 757 -2.74 1.75 22.55
C TYR A 757 -4.05 1.69 21.76
N GLY A 758 -4.92 2.69 21.97
CA GLY A 758 -6.30 2.71 21.47
C GLY A 758 -6.45 2.58 19.93
N GLY A 759 -7.65 2.18 19.51
CA GLY A 759 -8.10 2.22 18.11
C GLY A 759 -8.97 3.44 17.82
N SER A 760 -9.22 3.75 16.55
CA SER A 760 -10.03 4.90 16.13
C SER A 760 -11.55 4.65 16.15
N TYR A 761 -11.99 3.47 16.61
CA TYR A 761 -13.40 3.06 16.66
C TYR A 761 -13.80 2.62 18.06
N GLY A 762 -15.05 2.92 18.45
CA GLY A 762 -15.64 2.45 19.71
C GLY A 762 -17.16 2.35 19.62
N ILE A 763 -17.74 1.48 20.44
CA ILE A 763 -19.20 1.32 20.59
C ILE A 763 -19.63 2.14 21.80
N VAL A 764 -20.67 2.96 21.65
CA VAL A 764 -21.30 3.66 22.77
C VAL A 764 -22.10 2.66 23.61
N VAL A 765 -21.76 2.53 24.90
CA VAL A 765 -22.39 1.55 25.80
C VAL A 765 -23.21 2.17 26.92
N ALA A 766 -22.91 3.41 27.32
CA ALA A 766 -23.68 4.14 28.33
C ALA A 766 -23.45 5.64 28.20
N TYR A 767 -24.38 6.44 28.71
CA TYR A 767 -24.24 7.89 28.84
C TYR A 767 -24.81 8.37 30.16
N ASP A 768 -23.95 8.93 31.03
CA ASP A 768 -24.36 9.62 32.24
C ASP A 768 -24.59 11.10 31.92
N LYS A 769 -25.86 11.46 31.72
CA LYS A 769 -26.28 12.84 31.43
C LYS A 769 -25.94 13.82 32.56
N ALA A 770 -25.91 13.37 33.81
CA ALA A 770 -25.67 14.25 34.95
C ALA A 770 -24.18 14.60 35.08
N ALA A 771 -23.31 13.63 34.77
CA ALA A 771 -21.86 13.82 34.75
C ALA A 771 -21.31 14.31 33.39
N GLY A 772 -22.11 14.23 32.31
CA GLY A 772 -21.67 14.51 30.95
C GLY A 772 -20.66 13.48 30.44
N LEU A 773 -20.74 12.23 30.89
CA LEU A 773 -19.76 11.17 30.60
C LEU A 773 -20.35 10.09 29.70
N VAL A 774 -19.74 9.90 28.53
CA VAL A 774 -20.07 8.83 27.58
C VAL A 774 -19.11 7.66 27.81
N THR A 775 -19.64 6.45 27.97
CA THR A 775 -18.83 5.24 28.11
C THR A 775 -18.71 4.55 26.75
N LEU A 776 -17.48 4.24 26.36
CA LEU A 776 -17.14 3.58 25.10
C LEU A 776 -16.58 2.17 25.38
N SER A 777 -16.87 1.24 24.48
CA SER A 777 -16.25 -0.09 24.40
C SER A 777 -15.42 -0.20 23.12
N THR A 778 -14.16 -0.59 23.23
CA THR A 778 -13.21 -0.72 22.11
C THR A 778 -12.94 -2.19 21.78
N GLY A 779 -12.11 -2.42 20.76
CA GLY A 779 -11.63 -3.75 20.36
C GLY A 779 -10.41 -4.26 21.14
N ASP A 780 -10.10 -3.71 22.32
CA ASP A 780 -8.88 -4.07 23.06
C ASP A 780 -8.89 -5.55 23.54
N ALA A 781 -7.75 -6.22 23.37
CA ALA A 781 -7.50 -7.58 23.80
C ALA A 781 -7.67 -7.74 25.32
N VAL A 782 -7.21 -6.74 26.08
CA VAL A 782 -7.22 -6.72 27.54
C VAL A 782 -8.56 -6.17 28.02
N PRO A 783 -9.39 -6.96 28.73
CA PRO A 783 -10.71 -6.51 29.18
C PRO A 783 -10.70 -5.23 30.02
N PHE A 784 -9.61 -5.00 30.78
CA PHE A 784 -9.46 -3.81 31.62
C PHE A 784 -9.42 -2.51 30.81
N TYR A 785 -8.75 -2.49 29.64
CA TYR A 785 -8.65 -1.29 28.81
C TYR A 785 -9.74 -1.18 27.75
N ARG A 786 -10.65 -2.16 27.70
CA ARG A 786 -11.69 -2.22 26.68
C ARG A 786 -12.77 -1.17 26.88
N VAL A 787 -13.04 -0.79 28.12
CA VAL A 787 -14.12 0.14 28.45
C VAL A 787 -13.54 1.34 29.17
N PHE A 788 -13.90 2.54 28.73
CA PHE A 788 -13.51 3.78 29.39
C PHE A 788 -14.62 4.84 29.24
N ALA A 789 -14.62 5.82 30.14
CA ALA A 789 -15.55 6.95 30.11
C ALA A 789 -14.84 8.21 29.61
N CYS A 790 -15.49 8.96 28.73
CA CYS A 790 -15.00 10.18 28.10
C CYS A 790 -16.02 11.32 28.29
N PRO A 791 -15.60 12.55 28.64
CA PRO A 791 -16.47 13.72 28.59
C PRO A 791 -17.09 13.90 27.20
N LEU A 792 -18.39 14.19 27.13
CA LEU A 792 -19.12 14.38 25.87
C LEU A 792 -18.45 15.42 24.97
N SER A 793 -18.06 16.57 25.52
CA SER A 793 -17.41 17.66 24.78
C SER A 793 -16.08 17.23 24.16
N LEU A 794 -15.27 16.46 24.90
CA LEU A 794 -13.99 15.93 24.41
C LEU A 794 -14.20 14.88 23.31
N LEU A 795 -15.22 14.01 23.46
CA LEU A 795 -15.56 13.06 22.42
C LEU A 795 -16.10 13.76 21.16
N PHE A 796 -16.90 14.81 21.31
CA PHE A 796 -17.41 15.61 20.20
C PHE A 796 -16.26 16.27 19.43
N GLU A 797 -15.31 16.90 20.11
CA GLU A 797 -14.08 17.43 19.50
C GLU A 797 -13.31 16.34 18.73
N ALA A 798 -13.14 15.17 19.34
CA ALA A 798 -12.44 14.04 18.71
C ALA A 798 -13.19 13.48 17.48
N VAL A 799 -14.52 13.58 17.43
CA VAL A 799 -15.34 13.16 16.28
C VAL A 799 -15.36 14.23 15.18
N CYS A 800 -15.34 15.51 15.53
CA CYS A 800 -15.29 16.63 14.59
C CYS A 800 -13.91 16.79 13.92
N SER A 801 -12.85 16.29 14.54
CA SER A 801 -11.49 16.40 14.01
C SER A 801 -11.36 15.86 12.59
N TRP A 802 -10.63 16.61 11.75
CA TRP A 802 -10.32 16.24 10.37
C TRP A 802 -9.42 15.01 10.33
N ASP A 803 -9.76 14.04 9.47
CA ASP A 803 -8.91 12.90 9.18
C ASP A 803 -8.19 13.15 7.85
N PRO A 804 -6.86 13.38 7.86
CA PRO A 804 -6.11 13.68 6.64
C PRO A 804 -6.09 12.51 5.64
N THR A 805 -6.35 11.28 6.10
CA THR A 805 -6.42 10.10 5.21
C THR A 805 -7.79 9.96 4.57
N ASP A 806 -8.88 10.29 5.28
CA ASP A 806 -10.23 10.29 4.70
C ASP A 806 -10.53 11.57 3.90
N GLN A 807 -9.69 12.61 4.04
CA GLN A 807 -9.97 13.97 3.58
C GLN A 807 -11.37 14.45 4.02
N ARG A 808 -11.77 14.07 5.24
CA ARG A 808 -13.06 14.40 5.82
C ARG A 808 -13.00 14.35 7.34
N ALA A 809 -13.92 15.06 8.00
CA ALA A 809 -14.12 14.88 9.44
C ALA A 809 -14.56 13.44 9.75
N ARG A 810 -14.27 12.97 10.96
CA ARG A 810 -14.76 11.68 11.45
C ARG A 810 -16.27 11.75 11.74
N GLY A 811 -16.80 10.76 12.46
CA GLY A 811 -18.24 10.65 12.58
C GLY A 811 -18.75 9.42 13.31
N THR A 812 -19.99 9.07 13.02
CA THR A 812 -20.73 7.98 13.67
C THR A 812 -21.35 7.04 12.65
N ILE A 813 -21.52 5.77 13.02
CA ILE A 813 -22.33 4.80 12.31
C ILE A 813 -23.45 4.35 13.24
N LEU A 814 -24.70 4.60 12.85
CA LEU A 814 -25.87 4.05 13.50
C LEU A 814 -26.28 2.76 12.79
N MET A 815 -26.40 1.67 13.55
CA MET A 815 -26.88 0.38 13.07
C MET A 815 -28.26 0.11 13.65
N GLU A 816 -29.24 -0.21 12.80
CA GLU A 816 -30.61 -0.50 13.20
C GLU A 816 -31.06 -1.86 12.63
N LYS A 817 -31.78 -2.65 13.44
CA LYS A 817 -32.44 -3.89 12.99
C LYS A 817 -33.64 -3.60 12.09
N LYS A 818 -33.33 -3.25 10.86
CA LYS A 818 -34.29 -2.91 9.81
C LYS A 818 -33.75 -3.44 8.49
N SER A 819 -34.63 -4.00 7.66
CA SER A 819 -34.23 -4.54 6.36
C SER A 819 -33.63 -3.44 5.48
N GLN A 820 -32.51 -3.76 4.83
CA GLN A 820 -31.90 -2.97 3.75
C GLN A 820 -32.12 -3.61 2.37
N GLU A 821 -32.97 -4.63 2.25
CA GLU A 821 -33.22 -5.39 1.01
C GLU A 821 -33.56 -4.47 -0.17
N SER A 822 -34.26 -3.36 0.10
CA SER A 822 -34.59 -2.32 -0.89
C SER A 822 -33.36 -1.77 -1.63
N ASN A 823 -32.16 -1.85 -1.05
CA ASN A 823 -30.93 -1.39 -1.69
C ASN A 823 -30.46 -2.30 -2.84
N TYR A 824 -30.90 -3.56 -2.85
CA TYR A 824 -30.44 -4.61 -3.77
C TYR A 824 -31.52 -5.10 -4.74
N ILE A 825 -32.76 -4.63 -4.61
CA ILE A 825 -33.84 -4.94 -5.55
C ILE A 825 -33.59 -4.24 -6.89
N ASN A 826 -33.70 -5.00 -7.98
CA ASN A 826 -33.58 -4.51 -9.37
C ASN A 826 -32.30 -3.73 -9.67
N THR A 827 -31.19 -4.08 -9.01
CA THR A 827 -29.87 -3.48 -9.27
C THR A 827 -29.09 -4.25 -10.32
N LYS A 828 -28.18 -3.57 -11.04
CA LYS A 828 -27.19 -4.22 -11.93
C LYS A 828 -26.21 -5.12 -11.16
N GLY A 829 -25.99 -4.85 -9.87
CA GLY A 829 -25.29 -5.75 -8.96
C GLY A 829 -23.77 -5.78 -9.16
N PHE A 830 -23.17 -4.64 -9.49
CA PHE A 830 -21.72 -4.51 -9.70
C PHE A 830 -20.93 -5.02 -8.50
N ASP A 831 -19.94 -5.88 -8.75
CA ASP A 831 -19.07 -6.40 -7.70
C ASP A 831 -17.81 -5.55 -7.61
N MET A 832 -17.70 -4.74 -6.56
CA MET A 832 -16.53 -3.89 -6.34
C MET A 832 -15.23 -4.70 -6.28
N ALA A 833 -15.26 -5.99 -5.89
CA ALA A 833 -14.07 -6.83 -5.90
C ALA A 833 -13.45 -6.99 -7.30
N HIS A 834 -14.23 -6.77 -8.36
CA HIS A 834 -13.78 -6.84 -9.75
C HIS A 834 -12.92 -5.64 -10.18
N CYS A 835 -12.83 -4.55 -9.42
CA CYS A 835 -11.97 -3.40 -9.76
C CYS A 835 -10.88 -3.13 -8.70
N LEU A 836 -10.85 -3.91 -7.61
CA LEU A 836 -9.96 -3.69 -6.47
C LEU A 836 -8.63 -4.43 -6.64
N VAL A 837 -7.68 -3.81 -7.34
CA VAL A 837 -6.28 -4.29 -7.41
C VAL A 837 -5.42 -3.71 -6.27
N HIS A 838 -5.91 -2.67 -5.59
CA HIS A 838 -5.23 -2.00 -4.47
C HIS A 838 -6.10 -1.90 -3.21
N HIS A 839 -5.53 -1.37 -2.13
CA HIS A 839 -6.16 -1.34 -0.80
C HIS A 839 -7.45 -0.50 -0.80
N PRO A 840 -8.64 -1.09 -0.59
CA PRO A 840 -9.95 -0.44 -0.76
C PRO A 840 -10.22 0.66 0.26
N PHE A 841 -9.44 0.72 1.35
CA PHE A 841 -9.55 1.74 2.38
C PHE A 841 -8.54 2.89 2.21
N LYS A 842 -7.90 2.99 1.05
CA LYS A 842 -7.02 4.12 0.70
C LYS A 842 -7.72 5.03 -0.30
N PRO A 843 -7.45 6.33 -0.27
CA PRO A 843 -8.01 7.27 -1.24
C PRO A 843 -7.70 6.84 -2.66
N ILE A 844 -8.70 6.95 -3.52
CA ILE A 844 -8.58 6.75 -4.95
C ILE A 844 -8.06 8.03 -5.58
N PHE A 845 -7.14 7.88 -6.53
CA PHE A 845 -6.53 9.01 -7.23
C PHE A 845 -7.45 9.61 -8.31
N SER A 846 -8.24 8.77 -8.99
CA SER A 846 -9.21 9.19 -10.01
C SER A 846 -10.51 8.40 -9.89
N SER A 847 -11.61 9.12 -9.60
CA SER A 847 -12.97 8.57 -9.54
C SER A 847 -13.36 7.98 -10.90
N THR A 848 -13.14 8.76 -11.96
CA THR A 848 -13.40 8.38 -13.36
C THR A 848 -12.69 7.11 -13.77
N CYS A 849 -11.36 7.01 -13.57
CA CYS A 849 -10.60 5.83 -13.99
C CYS A 849 -11.03 4.58 -13.21
N SER A 850 -11.41 4.74 -11.95
CA SER A 850 -11.93 3.64 -11.14
C SER A 850 -13.30 3.19 -11.62
N CYS A 851 -14.20 4.12 -11.96
CA CYS A 851 -15.49 3.80 -12.57
C CYS A 851 -15.33 3.13 -13.95
N LEU A 852 -14.40 3.60 -14.78
CA LEU A 852 -14.08 2.97 -16.07
C LEU A 852 -13.55 1.55 -15.85
N ALA A 853 -12.65 1.34 -14.90
CA ALA A 853 -12.12 0.02 -14.57
C ALA A 853 -13.21 -0.96 -14.13
N LEU A 854 -14.14 -0.53 -13.27
CA LEU A 854 -15.29 -1.34 -12.88
C LEU A 854 -16.21 -1.63 -14.06
N ALA A 855 -16.61 -0.60 -14.81
CA ALA A 855 -17.51 -0.75 -15.96
C ALA A 855 -16.93 -1.70 -17.02
N THR A 856 -15.68 -1.48 -17.43
CA THR A 856 -15.00 -2.35 -18.40
C THR A 856 -14.86 -3.76 -17.87
N THR A 857 -14.50 -3.96 -16.59
CA THR A 857 -14.40 -5.31 -16.04
C THR A 857 -15.73 -6.04 -16.09
N GLU A 858 -16.82 -5.38 -15.73
CA GLU A 858 -18.16 -5.96 -15.74
C GLU A 858 -18.65 -6.28 -17.16
N MET A 859 -18.36 -5.42 -18.14
CA MET A 859 -18.67 -5.69 -19.55
C MET A 859 -17.82 -6.84 -20.12
N MET A 860 -16.54 -6.92 -19.77
CA MET A 860 -15.61 -7.88 -20.36
C MET A 860 -15.65 -9.28 -19.70
N GLN A 861 -15.90 -9.37 -18.39
CA GLN A 861 -16.01 -10.66 -17.68
C GLN A 861 -17.22 -11.50 -18.11
N ASN A 862 -18.29 -10.85 -18.55
CA ASN A 862 -19.55 -11.51 -18.85
C ASN A 862 -19.68 -11.96 -20.31
N ILE A 863 -18.62 -11.86 -21.11
CA ILE A 863 -18.60 -12.42 -22.47
C ILE A 863 -18.47 -13.95 -22.36
N GLN A 864 -19.61 -14.63 -22.13
CA GLN A 864 -19.67 -16.09 -22.26
C GLN A 864 -19.31 -16.46 -23.69
N SER A 865 -18.49 -17.50 -23.87
CA SER A 865 -18.39 -18.16 -25.17
C SER A 865 -19.83 -18.56 -25.59
N PRO A 866 -20.29 -18.20 -26.81
CA PRO A 866 -21.66 -18.49 -27.24
C PRO A 866 -22.00 -19.96 -26.96
N GLN A 867 -23.18 -20.22 -26.39
CA GLN A 867 -23.63 -21.59 -26.11
C GLN A 867 -24.71 -21.99 -27.10
N LEU A 868 -24.66 -23.24 -27.58
CA LEU A 868 -25.77 -23.83 -28.32
C LEU A 868 -26.98 -23.95 -27.38
N LEU A 869 -28.19 -23.95 -27.94
CA LEU A 869 -29.49 -24.10 -27.24
C LEU A 869 -29.61 -25.31 -26.27
N GLY A 870 -28.60 -26.19 -26.20
CA GLY A 870 -28.48 -27.29 -25.23
C GLY A 870 -27.39 -27.11 -24.15
N GLY A 871 -26.81 -25.92 -23.98
CA GLY A 871 -25.79 -25.63 -22.96
C GLY A 871 -24.39 -26.15 -23.28
N ALA A 872 -24.15 -26.63 -24.51
CA ALA A 872 -22.82 -26.97 -24.99
C ALA A 872 -22.16 -25.71 -25.58
N PRO A 873 -20.88 -25.40 -25.26
CA PRO A 873 -20.18 -24.28 -25.87
C PRO A 873 -20.14 -24.45 -27.40
N LEU A 874 -20.36 -23.37 -28.16
CA LEU A 874 -20.16 -23.37 -29.60
C LEU A 874 -18.73 -23.83 -29.86
N ALA A 875 -18.56 -24.84 -30.72
CA ALA A 875 -17.28 -25.09 -31.34
C ALA A 875 -17.02 -23.93 -32.29
N VAL A 876 -16.32 -22.90 -31.80
CA VAL A 876 -15.78 -21.83 -32.64
C VAL A 876 -14.69 -22.49 -33.48
N GLU A 877 -14.96 -22.68 -34.78
CA GLU A 877 -14.04 -23.38 -35.70
C GLU A 877 -12.79 -22.54 -35.97
N ASP A 878 -12.82 -21.24 -35.66
CA ASP A 878 -11.73 -20.30 -35.87
C ASP A 878 -10.89 -20.09 -34.59
N GLU A 879 -9.59 -20.40 -34.66
CA GLU A 879 -8.66 -20.24 -33.54
C GLU A 879 -8.54 -18.78 -33.08
N ASP A 880 -8.77 -17.82 -33.98
CA ASP A 880 -8.63 -16.39 -33.70
C ASP A 880 -9.86 -15.80 -33.00
N GLU A 881 -11.08 -16.23 -33.31
CA GLU A 881 -12.27 -15.89 -32.53
C GLU A 881 -12.21 -16.51 -31.12
N THR A 882 -11.71 -17.75 -31.00
CA THR A 882 -11.53 -18.41 -29.70
C THR A 882 -10.47 -17.70 -28.84
N LYS A 883 -9.45 -17.07 -29.45
CA LYS A 883 -8.50 -16.20 -28.74
C LYS A 883 -9.13 -14.87 -28.33
N ARG A 884 -9.99 -14.29 -29.18
CA ARG A 884 -10.71 -13.03 -28.89
C ARG A 884 -11.50 -13.16 -27.57
N TYR A 885 -12.33 -14.19 -27.42
CA TYR A 885 -13.09 -14.42 -26.17
C TYR A 885 -12.23 -14.84 -24.96
N LYS A 886 -11.06 -15.46 -25.18
CA LYS A 886 -10.10 -15.75 -24.10
C LYS A 886 -9.37 -14.51 -23.58
N ARG A 887 -9.19 -13.47 -24.42
CA ARG A 887 -8.54 -12.21 -24.02
C ARG A 887 -9.39 -11.37 -23.07
N TYR A 888 -10.72 -11.47 -23.11
CA TYR A 888 -11.62 -10.55 -22.38
C TYR A 888 -12.02 -11.00 -20.97
N ASN A 889 -11.60 -12.19 -20.52
CA ASN A 889 -11.68 -12.53 -19.09
C ASN A 889 -10.57 -11.81 -18.30
N ASN A 890 -10.50 -10.48 -18.37
CA ASN A 890 -9.55 -9.62 -17.66
C ASN A 890 -10.25 -8.74 -16.62
N ILE A 891 -9.58 -8.55 -15.48
CA ILE A 891 -9.94 -7.59 -14.43
C ILE A 891 -9.05 -6.37 -14.66
N PHE A 892 -9.63 -5.18 -14.64
CA PHE A 892 -8.91 -3.92 -14.84
C PHE A 892 -8.88 -3.09 -13.55
N SER A 893 -7.80 -2.33 -13.38
CA SER A 893 -7.60 -1.35 -12.31
C SER A 893 -7.69 0.07 -12.84
N ALA A 894 -7.88 1.05 -11.94
CA ALA A 894 -7.84 2.46 -12.32
C ALA A 894 -6.49 2.85 -12.94
N GLU A 895 -5.41 2.24 -12.47
CA GLU A 895 -4.04 2.42 -12.94
C GLU A 895 -3.85 1.92 -14.37
N ASP A 896 -4.49 0.82 -14.77
CA ASP A 896 -4.43 0.35 -16.16
C ASP A 896 -4.95 1.41 -17.14
N PHE A 897 -6.01 2.13 -16.74
CA PHE A 897 -6.57 3.23 -17.52
C PHE A 897 -5.67 4.47 -17.51
N LEU A 898 -5.11 4.83 -16.35
CA LEU A 898 -4.26 6.00 -16.21
C LEU A 898 -2.93 5.84 -16.96
N TYR A 899 -2.32 4.65 -16.89
CA TYR A 899 -1.04 4.39 -17.54
C TYR A 899 -1.17 4.18 -19.05
N ALA A 900 -2.35 3.79 -19.53
CA ALA A 900 -2.69 3.75 -20.94
C ALA A 900 -2.79 5.14 -21.59
N LEU A 901 -2.83 6.23 -20.80
CA LEU A 901 -2.87 7.58 -21.35
C LEU A 901 -1.52 7.99 -21.98
N PRO A 902 -1.53 8.70 -23.12
CA PRO A 902 -0.30 9.16 -23.79
C PRO A 902 0.57 10.05 -22.90
N SER A 903 -0.06 10.89 -22.07
CA SER A 903 0.62 11.76 -21.11
C SER A 903 -0.10 11.72 -19.76
N PHE A 904 0.60 11.26 -18.72
CA PHE A 904 0.17 11.32 -17.33
C PHE A 904 1.18 12.16 -16.55
N ASN A 905 0.71 13.09 -15.71
CA ASN A 905 1.52 13.91 -14.82
C ASN A 905 0.80 14.04 -13.47
N VAL A 906 1.45 13.66 -12.37
CA VAL A 906 0.84 13.60 -11.04
C VAL A 906 0.41 14.98 -10.56
N HIS A 907 1.26 15.99 -10.75
CA HIS A 907 0.97 17.35 -10.28
C HIS A 907 -0.26 17.93 -11.00
N ASP A 908 -0.32 17.82 -12.32
CA ASP A 908 -1.44 18.34 -13.11
C ASP A 908 -2.76 17.70 -12.69
N TRP A 909 -2.74 16.39 -12.38
CA TRP A 909 -3.92 15.66 -11.93
C TRP A 909 -4.38 16.01 -10.51
N GLU A 910 -3.47 16.39 -9.63
CA GLU A 910 -3.79 16.80 -8.25
C GLU A 910 -4.22 18.27 -8.15
N VAL A 911 -3.67 19.14 -9.00
CA VAL A 911 -3.92 20.60 -8.96
C VAL A 911 -5.07 21.03 -9.86
N LYS A 912 -5.28 20.36 -11.02
CA LYS A 912 -6.39 20.69 -11.92
C LYS A 912 -7.67 20.02 -11.44
N ALA A 913 -8.80 20.69 -11.62
CA ALA A 913 -10.09 20.07 -11.35
C ALA A 913 -10.27 18.88 -12.31
N GLN A 914 -10.68 17.70 -11.79
CA GLN A 914 -10.95 16.52 -12.62
C GLN A 914 -11.96 16.83 -13.75
N SER A 915 -12.84 17.82 -13.55
CA SER A 915 -13.77 18.35 -14.55
C SER A 915 -13.12 18.98 -15.80
N GLU A 916 -11.81 19.27 -15.78
CA GLU A 916 -11.08 19.81 -16.94
C GLU A 916 -10.69 18.71 -17.95
N TYR A 917 -10.75 17.44 -17.56
CA TYR A 917 -10.44 16.32 -18.44
C TYR A 917 -11.69 15.77 -19.11
N SER A 918 -11.63 15.59 -20.43
CA SER A 918 -12.67 14.88 -21.18
C SER A 918 -12.66 13.40 -20.80
N ILE A 919 -13.70 12.95 -20.09
CA ILE A 919 -13.87 11.55 -19.69
C ILE A 919 -13.94 10.65 -20.93
N VAL A 920 -14.59 11.11 -22.00
CA VAL A 920 -14.74 10.38 -23.27
C VAL A 920 -13.39 10.15 -23.94
N ASP A 921 -12.60 11.21 -24.09
CA ASP A 921 -11.29 11.10 -24.74
C ASP A 921 -10.37 10.18 -23.95
N MET A 922 -10.38 10.33 -22.62
CA MET A 922 -9.62 9.48 -21.71
C MET A 922 -10.02 8.00 -21.84
N ALA A 923 -11.32 7.71 -21.81
CA ALA A 923 -11.84 6.35 -21.93
C ALA A 923 -11.50 5.73 -23.29
N ASN A 924 -11.74 6.44 -24.38
CA ASN A 924 -11.50 5.92 -25.74
C ASN A 924 -10.01 5.71 -26.03
N MET A 925 -9.13 6.60 -25.57
CA MET A 925 -7.68 6.40 -25.69
C MET A 925 -7.21 5.19 -24.88
N ALA A 926 -7.73 5.02 -23.65
CA ALA A 926 -7.41 3.86 -22.84
C ALA A 926 -7.95 2.56 -23.45
N PHE A 927 -9.19 2.55 -23.98
CA PHE A 927 -9.75 1.39 -24.67
C PHE A 927 -8.91 0.97 -25.87
N LEU A 928 -8.45 1.94 -26.67
CA LEU A 928 -7.57 1.68 -27.81
C LEU A 928 -6.24 1.05 -27.36
N ALA A 929 -5.56 1.65 -26.38
CA ALA A 929 -4.28 1.17 -25.86
C ALA A 929 -4.39 -0.22 -25.20
N LEU A 930 -5.46 -0.45 -24.44
CA LEU A 930 -5.76 -1.74 -23.81
C LEU A 930 -6.38 -2.76 -24.77
N LYS A 931 -6.62 -2.39 -26.04
CA LYS A 931 -7.17 -3.24 -27.11
C LYS A 931 -8.55 -3.80 -26.75
N LEU A 932 -9.40 -2.95 -26.17
CA LEU A 932 -10.76 -3.25 -25.71
C LEU A 932 -11.79 -2.88 -26.80
N PRO A 933 -12.81 -3.71 -27.06
CA PRO A 933 -13.84 -3.46 -28.05
C PRO A 933 -14.95 -2.55 -27.48
N LEU A 934 -14.56 -1.43 -26.87
CA LEU A 934 -15.47 -0.51 -26.19
C LEU A 934 -15.33 0.90 -26.76
N VAL A 935 -16.42 1.66 -26.72
CA VAL A 935 -16.43 3.09 -27.03
C VAL A 935 -17.25 3.84 -25.97
N ALA A 936 -16.76 5.02 -25.58
CA ALA A 936 -17.43 5.96 -24.71
C ALA A 936 -18.01 7.13 -25.52
N LYS A 937 -19.21 7.59 -25.14
CA LYS A 937 -19.91 8.74 -25.73
C LYS A 937 -20.45 9.65 -24.63
N ASP A 938 -20.41 10.97 -24.84
CA ASP A 938 -21.07 11.93 -23.95
C ASP A 938 -22.46 12.27 -24.47
N MET A 939 -23.47 11.76 -23.76
CA MET A 939 -24.87 11.93 -24.13
C MET A 939 -25.34 13.38 -23.99
N LEU A 940 -24.74 14.19 -23.10
CA LEU A 940 -25.13 15.60 -22.95
C LEU A 940 -24.61 16.46 -24.11
N GLN A 941 -23.49 16.08 -24.71
CA GLN A 941 -22.96 16.77 -25.89
C GLN A 941 -23.85 16.52 -27.12
N GLU A 942 -24.36 15.29 -27.26
CA GLU A 942 -25.27 14.91 -28.35
C GLU A 942 -26.71 15.40 -28.11
N HIS A 943 -27.14 15.42 -26.84
CA HIS A 943 -28.51 15.74 -26.41
C HIS A 943 -28.53 16.70 -25.20
N PRO A 944 -28.31 18.01 -25.40
CA PRO A 944 -28.30 18.99 -24.31
C PRO A 944 -29.65 19.08 -23.56
N GLU A 945 -30.76 18.71 -24.21
CA GLU A 945 -32.11 18.70 -23.65
C GLU A 945 -32.28 17.74 -22.46
N LEU A 946 -31.35 16.79 -22.25
CA LEU A 946 -31.40 15.83 -21.14
C LEU A 946 -31.39 16.51 -19.76
N LEU A 947 -30.82 17.71 -19.62
CA LEU A 947 -30.87 18.46 -18.35
C LEU A 947 -32.16 19.26 -18.15
N GLU A 948 -33.03 19.31 -19.16
CA GLU A 948 -34.31 20.05 -19.13
C GLU A 948 -35.53 19.10 -19.09
N ASP A 949 -35.38 17.85 -19.56
CA ASP A 949 -36.41 16.82 -19.60
C ASP A 949 -36.06 15.61 -18.72
N ALA A 950 -36.76 15.47 -17.58
CA ALA A 950 -36.57 14.38 -16.64
C ALA A 950 -36.85 13.00 -17.25
N ALA A 951 -37.78 12.88 -18.21
CA ALA A 951 -38.08 11.60 -18.85
C ALA A 951 -36.93 11.18 -19.77
N ALA A 952 -36.38 12.12 -20.55
CA ALA A 952 -35.23 11.86 -21.40
C ALA A 952 -33.97 11.55 -20.58
N PHE A 953 -33.74 12.26 -19.47
CA PHE A 953 -32.65 11.97 -18.52
C PHE A 953 -32.74 10.55 -17.95
N THR A 954 -33.93 10.13 -17.56
CA THR A 954 -34.20 8.78 -17.04
C THR A 954 -33.81 7.71 -18.04
N GLU A 955 -34.19 7.89 -19.32
CA GLU A 955 -33.88 6.94 -20.38
C GLU A 955 -32.37 6.87 -20.66
N ALA A 956 -31.68 8.02 -20.65
CA ALA A 956 -30.22 8.07 -20.77
C ALA A 956 -29.51 7.34 -19.62
N CYS A 957 -30.05 7.43 -18.40
CA CYS A 957 -29.52 6.71 -17.23
C CYS A 957 -29.75 5.19 -17.32
N ARG A 958 -30.86 4.74 -17.91
CA ARG A 958 -31.18 3.30 -18.04
C ARG A 958 -30.17 2.58 -18.94
N GLY A 959 -29.82 3.19 -20.07
CA GLY A 959 -29.06 2.54 -21.13
C GLY A 959 -29.83 1.39 -21.80
N VAL A 960 -29.17 0.62 -22.67
CA VAL A 960 -29.76 -0.57 -23.28
C VAL A 960 -29.66 -1.75 -22.30
N SER A 961 -30.79 -2.40 -22.02
CA SER A 961 -30.87 -3.55 -21.11
C SER A 961 -29.92 -4.69 -21.53
N GLY A 962 -29.11 -5.17 -20.58
CA GLY A 962 -28.07 -6.19 -20.78
C GLY A 962 -26.65 -5.66 -20.59
N LEU A 963 -25.65 -6.51 -20.83
CA LEU A 963 -24.21 -6.21 -20.64
C LEU A 963 -23.61 -5.38 -21.79
N LEU A 964 -24.44 -4.88 -22.70
CA LEU A 964 -24.04 -4.16 -23.91
C LEU A 964 -23.72 -2.70 -23.62
N THR A 965 -24.30 -2.10 -22.57
CA THR A 965 -24.06 -0.71 -22.20
C THR A 965 -23.98 -0.50 -20.68
N ILE A 966 -23.07 0.39 -20.25
CA ILE A 966 -22.99 0.89 -18.88
C ILE A 966 -22.95 2.42 -18.91
N THR A 967 -23.75 3.06 -18.07
CA THR A 967 -23.82 4.52 -17.95
C THR A 967 -23.06 5.00 -16.71
N LEU A 968 -22.17 5.97 -16.90
CA LEU A 968 -21.50 6.73 -15.85
C LEU A 968 -22.08 8.14 -15.81
N ILE A 969 -22.20 8.72 -14.62
CA ILE A 969 -22.64 10.10 -14.43
C ILE A 969 -21.53 10.85 -13.72
N ALA A 970 -21.03 11.91 -14.34
CA ALA A 970 -20.17 12.88 -13.69
C ALA A 970 -21.04 13.96 -13.03
N TYR A 971 -20.70 14.37 -11.81
CA TYR A 971 -21.50 15.31 -11.03
C TYR A 971 -20.65 16.19 -10.10
N ASP A 972 -21.22 17.32 -9.73
CA ASP A 972 -20.75 18.25 -8.71
C ASP A 972 -21.05 17.67 -7.30
N THR A 973 -19.99 17.41 -6.53
CA THR A 973 -20.13 16.79 -5.20
C THR A 973 -20.74 17.74 -4.17
N ASP A 974 -20.68 19.06 -4.40
CA ASP A 974 -21.24 20.04 -3.46
C ASP A 974 -22.76 20.00 -3.53
N LYS A 975 -23.28 19.88 -4.75
CA LYS A 975 -24.71 19.76 -5.00
C LYS A 975 -25.28 18.39 -4.62
N LEU A 976 -24.48 17.32 -4.68
CA LEU A 976 -24.96 15.96 -4.38
C LEU A 976 -24.73 15.52 -2.92
N HIS A 977 -23.65 16.02 -2.31
CA HIS A 977 -23.16 15.58 -1.00
C HIS A 977 -22.81 16.72 -0.03
N GLY A 978 -22.86 17.99 -0.45
CA GLY A 978 -22.46 19.14 0.39
C GLY A 978 -20.96 19.20 0.68
N LEU A 979 -20.13 18.73 -0.27
CA LEU A 979 -18.67 18.87 -0.22
C LEU A 979 -18.14 19.44 -1.54
N PRO A 980 -17.20 20.40 -1.51
CA PRO A 980 -16.64 20.98 -2.73
C PRO A 980 -15.90 19.92 -3.56
N GLY A 981 -16.12 19.91 -4.88
CA GLY A 981 -15.42 19.02 -5.81
C GLY A 981 -16.30 18.51 -6.96
N SER A 982 -15.77 17.56 -7.71
CA SER A 982 -16.46 16.82 -8.77
C SER A 982 -16.09 15.33 -8.69
N SER A 983 -17.01 14.46 -9.04
CA SER A 983 -16.80 13.01 -9.05
C SER A 983 -17.58 12.36 -10.20
N ALA A 984 -17.35 11.06 -10.40
CA ALA A 984 -18.16 10.21 -11.26
C ALA A 984 -18.74 9.03 -10.48
N GLY A 985 -19.86 8.49 -10.93
CA GLY A 985 -20.49 7.30 -10.36
C GLY A 985 -21.14 6.46 -11.45
N ILE A 986 -21.31 5.16 -11.20
CA ILE A 986 -21.90 4.24 -12.17
C ILE A 986 -23.38 4.03 -11.83
N VAL A 987 -24.25 4.10 -12.83
CA VAL A 987 -25.68 3.85 -12.64
C VAL A 987 -25.94 2.38 -12.35
N ASN A 988 -26.35 2.09 -11.12
CA ASN A 988 -26.66 0.74 -10.64
C ASN A 988 -28.14 0.39 -10.77
N ARG A 989 -29.03 1.37 -10.61
CA ARG A 989 -30.48 1.20 -10.77
C ARG A 989 -31.13 2.50 -11.21
N VAL A 990 -32.17 2.39 -12.02
CA VAL A 990 -33.12 3.47 -12.30
C VAL A 990 -34.51 2.96 -12.00
N ALA A 991 -35.22 3.58 -11.06
CA ALA A 991 -36.58 3.23 -10.68
C ALA A 991 -37.55 4.30 -11.17
N THR A 992 -38.60 3.90 -11.87
CA THR A 992 -39.66 4.81 -12.35
C THR A 992 -40.98 4.54 -11.66
N LEU A 993 -41.86 5.54 -11.63
CA LEU A 993 -43.20 5.39 -11.06
C LEU A 993 -44.08 4.37 -11.82
N ASP A 994 -43.76 4.05 -13.08
CA ASP A 994 -44.54 3.15 -13.94
C ASP A 994 -44.15 1.67 -13.82
N ASP A 995 -43.18 1.30 -12.96
CA ASP A 995 -42.78 -0.10 -12.72
C ASP A 995 -43.82 -0.89 -11.85
N GLU A 996 -45.08 -0.40 -11.77
CA GLU A 996 -46.22 -0.94 -11.01
C GLU A 996 -46.93 -2.16 -11.65
N GLU A 997 -46.22 -3.20 -12.12
CA GLU A 997 -46.88 -4.44 -12.59
C GLU A 997 -46.73 -5.67 -11.69
N ASP A 998 -46.40 -5.51 -10.40
CA ASP A 998 -46.58 -6.57 -9.40
C ASP A 998 -47.35 -6.08 -8.15
N GLU A 999 -48.69 -6.15 -8.22
CA GLU A 999 -49.67 -5.75 -7.19
C GLU A 999 -49.53 -6.47 -5.81
N ASN A 1000 -48.49 -7.26 -5.56
CA ASN A 1000 -48.36 -8.09 -4.35
C ASN A 1000 -47.25 -7.68 -3.36
N ASP A 1001 -46.47 -6.63 -3.62
CA ASP A 1001 -45.39 -6.22 -2.72
C ASP A 1001 -45.70 -4.90 -1.96
N PRO A 1002 -45.95 -4.93 -0.63
CA PRO A 1002 -46.40 -3.77 0.12
C PRO A 1002 -45.29 -2.79 0.55
N GLN A 1003 -44.07 -2.88 0.00
CA GLN A 1003 -42.93 -2.02 0.37
C GLN A 1003 -42.35 -1.12 -0.75
N VAL A 1004 -43.15 -0.77 -1.77
CA VAL A 1004 -42.68 0.13 -2.85
C VAL A 1004 -43.06 1.60 -2.57
N PHE A 1005 -42.09 2.48 -2.84
CA PHE A 1005 -42.07 3.92 -2.56
C PHE A 1005 -43.30 4.68 -3.08
N LYS A 1006 -43.94 5.46 -2.19
CA LYS A 1006 -44.93 6.48 -2.55
C LYS A 1006 -44.29 7.86 -2.47
N GLY A 1007 -43.57 8.26 -3.52
CA GLY A 1007 -43.02 9.60 -3.68
C GLY A 1007 -43.67 10.34 -4.85
N GLU A 1008 -43.94 11.64 -4.70
CA GLU A 1008 -44.28 12.52 -5.83
C GLU A 1008 -42.96 12.93 -6.52
N GLY A 1009 -42.70 12.52 -7.78
CA GLY A 1009 -41.48 12.88 -8.53
C GLY A 1009 -41.21 11.99 -9.77
N ALA A 1010 -40.28 12.35 -10.66
CA ALA A 1010 -40.05 11.64 -11.93
C ALA A 1010 -39.41 10.22 -11.80
N GLY A 1011 -38.98 9.81 -10.59
CA GLY A 1011 -38.30 8.54 -10.30
C GLY A 1011 -37.00 8.73 -9.50
N THR A 1012 -36.23 7.65 -9.29
CA THR A 1012 -34.93 7.68 -8.59
C THR A 1012 -33.82 6.97 -9.38
N VAL A 1013 -32.59 7.41 -9.17
CA VAL A 1013 -31.38 6.75 -9.68
C VAL A 1013 -30.50 6.37 -8.50
N GLN A 1014 -30.05 5.11 -8.49
CA GLN A 1014 -29.05 4.63 -7.55
C GLN A 1014 -27.69 4.55 -8.25
N LEU A 1015 -26.70 5.24 -7.68
CA LEU A 1015 -25.31 5.25 -8.13
C LEU A 1015 -24.46 4.36 -7.24
N VAL A 1016 -23.48 3.68 -7.85
CA VAL A 1016 -22.27 3.24 -7.16
C VAL A 1016 -21.29 4.40 -7.20
N GLU A 1017 -21.01 4.98 -6.03
CA GLU A 1017 -20.17 6.16 -5.85
C GLU A 1017 -18.73 5.92 -6.29
N GLY A 1018 -18.21 6.85 -7.09
CA GLY A 1018 -16.80 6.87 -7.47
C GLY A 1018 -15.93 7.84 -6.67
N ASP A 1019 -16.52 8.63 -5.77
CA ASP A 1019 -15.80 9.59 -4.92
C ASP A 1019 -14.73 8.87 -4.08
N PRO A 1020 -13.46 9.30 -4.08
CA PRO A 1020 -12.39 8.70 -3.27
C PRO A 1020 -12.72 8.51 -1.79
N ALA A 1021 -13.54 9.39 -1.21
CA ALA A 1021 -13.97 9.29 0.19
C ALA A 1021 -15.16 8.34 0.41
N ARG A 1022 -15.89 7.98 -0.66
CA ARG A 1022 -17.15 7.21 -0.64
C ARG A 1022 -17.16 6.03 -1.61
N TRP A 1023 -16.00 5.62 -2.13
CA TRP A 1023 -15.89 4.64 -3.20
C TRP A 1023 -16.66 3.35 -2.89
N GLY A 1024 -17.54 2.95 -3.82
CA GLY A 1024 -18.36 1.75 -3.71
C GLY A 1024 -19.64 1.90 -2.90
N MET A 1025 -19.91 3.07 -2.31
CA MET A 1025 -21.18 3.32 -1.63
C MET A 1025 -22.35 3.36 -2.61
N LEU A 1026 -23.50 2.83 -2.17
CA LEU A 1026 -24.76 2.96 -2.89
C LEU A 1026 -25.46 4.25 -2.47
N VAL A 1027 -25.63 5.17 -3.42
CA VAL A 1027 -26.32 6.44 -3.19
C VAL A 1027 -27.54 6.55 -4.08
N GLU A 1028 -28.71 6.64 -3.46
CA GLU A 1028 -29.98 6.85 -4.17
C GLU A 1028 -30.39 8.32 -4.12
N ARG A 1029 -30.75 8.87 -5.28
CA ARG A 1029 -31.16 10.27 -5.47
C ARG A 1029 -32.36 10.38 -6.37
N THR A 1030 -33.16 11.42 -6.15
CA THR A 1030 -34.22 11.76 -7.10
C THR A 1030 -33.62 12.23 -8.42
N ILE A 1031 -34.35 12.04 -9.52
CA ILE A 1031 -33.88 12.50 -10.84
C ILE A 1031 -33.63 14.01 -10.83
N GLU A 1032 -34.49 14.79 -10.18
CA GLU A 1032 -34.37 16.25 -10.12
C GLU A 1032 -33.10 16.70 -9.37
N GLU A 1033 -32.77 16.06 -8.24
CA GLU A 1033 -31.53 16.31 -7.51
C GLU A 1033 -30.30 15.94 -8.35
N LEU A 1034 -30.34 14.79 -9.02
CA LEU A 1034 -29.23 14.30 -9.82
C LEU A 1034 -29.01 15.14 -11.08
N MET A 1035 -30.07 15.54 -11.78
CA MET A 1035 -30.01 16.46 -12.93
C MET A 1035 -29.34 17.78 -12.55
N ALA A 1036 -29.65 18.35 -11.39
CA ALA A 1036 -29.07 19.62 -10.93
C ALA A 1036 -27.55 19.52 -10.62
N ALA A 1037 -27.09 18.33 -10.24
CA ALA A 1037 -25.69 18.04 -9.94
C ALA A 1037 -24.89 17.53 -11.15
N THR A 1038 -25.55 16.96 -12.16
CA THR A 1038 -24.89 16.28 -13.29
C THR A 1038 -24.12 17.27 -14.17
N THR A 1039 -22.89 16.91 -14.50
CA THR A 1039 -22.01 17.64 -15.41
C THR A 1039 -21.77 16.91 -16.73
N ALA A 1040 -21.83 15.57 -16.75
CA ALA A 1040 -21.73 14.75 -17.96
C ALA A 1040 -22.45 13.39 -17.78
N ILE A 1041 -22.98 12.82 -18.87
CA ILE A 1041 -23.56 11.47 -18.89
C ILE A 1041 -22.79 10.65 -19.92
N ILE A 1042 -21.97 9.71 -19.44
CA ILE A 1042 -21.07 8.93 -20.29
C ILE A 1042 -21.66 7.54 -20.51
N LEU A 1043 -21.98 7.22 -21.76
CA LEU A 1043 -22.42 5.89 -22.17
C LEU A 1043 -21.21 5.10 -22.68
N ILE A 1044 -20.93 3.95 -22.07
CA ILE A 1044 -19.94 2.99 -22.56
C ILE A 1044 -20.70 1.86 -23.25
N GLU A 1045 -20.34 1.57 -24.50
CA GLU A 1045 -20.98 0.52 -25.31
C GLU A 1045 -19.94 -0.40 -25.99
N GLU A 1046 -20.31 -1.65 -26.22
CA GLU A 1046 -19.50 -2.60 -26.99
C GLU A 1046 -19.58 -2.29 -28.49
N VAL A 1047 -18.41 -2.25 -29.15
CA VAL A 1047 -18.32 -2.09 -30.60
C VAL A 1047 -18.71 -3.41 -31.26
N MET A 1048 -19.97 -3.52 -31.67
CA MET A 1048 -20.45 -4.60 -32.52
C MET A 1048 -19.74 -4.46 -33.87
N GLY A 1049 -18.89 -5.44 -34.23
CA GLY A 1049 -18.18 -5.40 -35.50
C GLY A 1049 -19.17 -5.42 -36.66
N ASP A 1050 -19.33 -4.28 -37.33
CA ASP A 1050 -19.94 -4.25 -38.64
C ASP A 1050 -18.96 -4.92 -39.62
N GLU A 1051 -19.42 -6.00 -40.25
CA GLU A 1051 -18.83 -6.55 -41.47
C GLU A 1051 -18.98 -5.52 -42.61
N GLU A 1052 -18.39 -4.33 -42.50
CA GLU A 1052 -18.16 -3.39 -43.62
C GLU A 1052 -17.45 -2.12 -43.11
N GLY A 1053 -16.11 -2.11 -43.19
CA GLY A 1053 -15.35 -0.86 -43.19
C GLY A 1053 -14.05 -0.89 -42.39
N GLU A 1054 -12.97 -1.36 -43.03
CA GLU A 1054 -11.63 -0.87 -42.71
C GLU A 1054 -11.61 0.66 -42.88
N GLU A 1055 -11.61 1.42 -41.78
CA GLU A 1055 -10.96 2.73 -41.58
C GLU A 1055 -11.50 3.39 -40.29
N GLN A 1056 -10.82 3.15 -39.16
CA GLN A 1056 -10.51 4.16 -38.15
C GLN A 1056 -9.49 3.64 -37.12
#